data_AF-A0A9W4GTB5-F1
#
_entry.id   AF-A0A9W4GTB5-F1
#
_cell.length_a   1.000
_cell.length_b   1.000
_cell.length_c   1.000
_cell.angle_alpha   90.00
_cell.angle_beta   90.00
_cell.angle_gamma   90.00
#
_symmetry.space_group_name_H-M   'P 1'
#
loop_
_entity.id
_entity.type
_entity.pdbx_description
1 polymer ?
#
loop_
_entity_poly.entity_id
_entity_poly.type
_entity_poly.pdbx_seq_one_letter_code
_entity_poly.pdbx_strand_id
1 'polypeptide(L)'
;MATVQWTRAGSPGDVSWARASHEATVVVVGTAGRHLYLRRHTGTVWQWERVGTPPAAQVVRDASLLAVEASGALTAAVVDGGAQVWLYKRQAASEPWINLGGPSRDPSLPESLDTSQIVTSTTHHDTATENTLVVTSLERPWIHQGVEPDGTWFPITPDANLPVGQLASAPASVAPDTEPQQHIFALLHDRDSPEDSQVGVALRENSVWTWIDPGGPPTDEQDEPLPTGVSIGLSATSIRDNSGTMHACAVVGTGSFGETTISMLIGSGHDWRWVNLGRPPVPESLSAAVVADKGPDPRPGDEPLVVGRVGHTMWTRSVSGDWTDRGTTPGDVAVVDPMAAFEDTAATAQRRMWTAGVSSASELWTFASDEAGTRWEDHGSPGSVAALVGAYTDTWPDTAHDHPVRMVVIDGHGDLWSGELGAALDVGFGDEVNQDWKWSFHGRPAAAVTSAAGIGVLSMNDDYPQPTWLFVVGSDGHLWARTADAAGWAWVDHGTPGTTIGSGTPPIAVNPADGPIVHVLADDGRLWMRSRSGHEWHWSDRGTPPGQLIFAVVGAAALATAAGTPPLAVVVTGDGLVRVSAPDGAAFAWTDLGTPTPGEKIVAGIGVEVVTPGTVDIAAVGSPSGQVWTLRWTPGGTPQWTARGRPGEAHIQTVVGTMPDPANEGGCLVAVIGSDEQVWVTATTGPDQTWSRWDPSVPATTVLEGKAVVLLGEMPCSVVIDDRRRVHVVTTPRG
;
A
#
# COMPACT_ATOMS: atom_id res chain seq x y z
N MET A 1 21.85 20.12 10.88
CA MET A 1 21.06 19.38 9.87
C MET A 1 19.94 20.29 9.44
N ALA A 2 19.62 20.33 8.15
CA ALA A 2 18.38 20.98 7.73
C ALA A 2 17.22 20.18 8.34
N THR A 3 16.22 20.87 8.92
CA THR A 3 14.97 20.20 9.27
C THR A 3 14.36 19.74 7.96
N VAL A 4 14.22 18.43 7.77
CA VAL A 4 13.57 17.82 6.60
C VAL A 4 12.44 16.94 7.09
N GLN A 5 11.37 16.92 6.30
CA GLN A 5 10.19 16.12 6.55
C GLN A 5 10.22 14.89 5.65
N TRP A 6 9.98 13.74 6.26
CA TRP A 6 9.81 12.46 5.59
C TRP A 6 8.37 12.01 5.74
N THR A 7 7.59 12.11 4.67
CA THR A 7 6.19 11.67 4.65
C THR A 7 6.12 10.30 4.02
N ARG A 8 5.79 9.28 4.83
CA ARG A 8 5.61 7.91 4.35
C ARG A 8 4.37 7.85 3.45
N ALA A 9 4.56 7.38 2.22
CA ALA A 9 3.47 7.01 1.33
C ALA A 9 3.14 5.51 1.35
N GLY A 10 4.10 4.70 1.81
CA GLY A 10 3.91 3.26 1.95
C GLY A 10 4.06 2.55 0.60
N SER A 11 3.29 1.50 0.38
CA SER A 11 3.20 0.80 -0.89
C SER A 11 1.83 0.16 -1.10
N PRO A 12 1.42 -0.14 -2.35
CA PRO A 12 0.18 -0.87 -2.61
C PRO A 12 0.15 -2.27 -1.95
N GLY A 13 1.31 -2.76 -1.53
CA GLY A 13 1.51 -4.01 -0.82
C GLY A 13 1.42 -3.94 0.70
N ASP A 14 1.39 -2.76 1.31
CA ASP A 14 1.19 -2.59 2.76
C ASP A 14 0.03 -3.46 3.25
N VAL A 15 0.26 -4.30 4.25
CA VAL A 15 -0.77 -5.18 4.80
C VAL A 15 -1.71 -4.35 5.66
N SER A 16 -3.01 -4.40 5.35
CA SER A 16 -4.05 -3.70 6.11
C SER A 16 -4.76 -4.61 7.10
N TRP A 17 -4.98 -5.87 6.73
CA TRP A 17 -5.57 -6.88 7.59
C TRP A 17 -5.14 -8.28 7.16
N ALA A 18 -5.28 -9.25 8.06
CA ALA A 18 -5.00 -10.65 7.80
C ALA A 18 -6.03 -11.56 8.50
N ARG A 19 -6.31 -12.73 7.91
CA ARG A 19 -6.99 -13.86 8.57
C ARG A 19 -6.21 -15.13 8.30
N ALA A 20 -6.14 -16.03 9.26
CA ALA A 20 -5.38 -17.26 9.14
C ALA A 20 -6.27 -18.49 9.23
N SER A 21 -5.86 -19.56 8.55
CA SER A 21 -6.43 -20.89 8.72
C SER A 21 -6.09 -21.45 10.11
N HIS A 22 -6.99 -22.27 10.66
CA HIS A 22 -6.74 -23.00 11.92
C HIS A 22 -5.44 -23.82 11.93
N GLU A 23 -4.97 -24.31 10.77
CA GLU A 23 -3.75 -25.13 10.68
C GLU A 23 -2.44 -24.32 10.51
N ALA A 24 -2.49 -22.98 10.52
CA ALA A 24 -1.37 -22.09 10.09
C ALA A 24 -0.77 -22.44 8.72
N THR A 25 -1.55 -22.97 7.78
CA THR A 25 -1.04 -23.31 6.45
C THR A 25 -1.32 -22.20 5.44
N VAL A 26 -2.33 -21.37 5.67
CA VAL A 26 -2.73 -20.26 4.79
C VAL A 26 -3.08 -19.03 5.61
N VAL A 27 -2.56 -17.88 5.22
CA VAL A 27 -3.02 -16.56 5.67
C VAL A 27 -3.57 -15.82 4.46
N VAL A 28 -4.80 -15.35 4.54
CA VAL A 28 -5.38 -14.43 3.57
C VAL A 28 -5.14 -12.99 4.02
N VAL A 29 -4.72 -12.14 3.09
CA VAL A 29 -4.21 -10.81 3.37
C VAL A 29 -4.84 -9.80 2.41
N GLY A 30 -5.39 -8.74 2.97
CA GLY A 30 -5.78 -7.54 2.22
C GLY A 30 -4.72 -6.46 2.36
N THR A 31 -4.43 -5.75 1.26
CA THR A 31 -3.39 -4.72 1.22
C THR A 31 -3.97 -3.31 1.05
N ALA A 32 -3.14 -2.28 1.24
CA ALA A 32 -3.49 -0.88 0.99
C ALA A 32 -3.88 -0.62 -0.48
N GLY A 33 -3.31 -1.40 -1.41
CA GLY A 33 -3.74 -1.47 -2.82
C GLY A 33 -5.10 -2.12 -3.03
N ARG A 34 -5.77 -2.57 -1.96
CA ARG A 34 -7.10 -3.20 -1.94
C ARG A 34 -7.19 -4.48 -2.76
N HIS A 35 -6.06 -5.17 -2.92
CA HIS A 35 -5.97 -6.47 -3.56
C HIS A 35 -5.86 -7.58 -2.52
N LEU A 36 -6.33 -8.76 -2.89
CA LEU A 36 -6.17 -9.97 -2.10
C LEU A 36 -4.86 -10.68 -2.42
N TYR A 37 -4.18 -11.13 -1.37
CA TYR A 37 -3.02 -12.03 -1.44
C TYR A 37 -3.22 -13.21 -0.50
N LEU A 38 -2.61 -14.34 -0.85
CA LEU A 38 -2.50 -15.50 0.03
C LEU A 38 -1.03 -15.71 0.38
N ARG A 39 -0.76 -15.94 1.66
CA ARG A 39 0.53 -16.41 2.17
C ARG A 39 0.37 -17.88 2.52
N ARG A 40 0.98 -18.78 1.75
CA ARG A 40 0.82 -20.23 1.91
C ARG A 40 2.11 -20.90 2.36
N HIS A 41 1.99 -21.86 3.27
CA HIS A 41 3.11 -22.67 3.73
C HIS A 41 3.18 -23.99 2.95
N THR A 42 4.19 -24.16 2.10
CA THR A 42 4.40 -25.40 1.32
C THR A 42 5.47 -26.28 1.94
N GLY A 43 5.23 -26.72 3.18
CA GLY A 43 6.11 -27.62 3.92
C GLY A 43 7.30 -26.95 4.60
N THR A 44 8.22 -26.33 3.85
CA THR A 44 9.44 -25.71 4.42
C THR A 44 9.59 -24.22 4.11
N VAL A 45 8.73 -23.65 3.26
CA VAL A 45 8.83 -22.26 2.83
C VAL A 45 7.43 -21.66 2.71
N TRP A 46 7.32 -20.40 3.12
CA TRP A 46 6.15 -19.59 2.88
C TRP A 46 6.24 -18.87 1.52
N GLN A 47 5.14 -18.85 0.77
CA GLN A 47 5.07 -18.22 -0.55
C GLN A 47 3.90 -17.25 -0.64
N TRP A 48 4.15 -16.09 -1.25
CA TRP A 48 3.11 -15.13 -1.59
C TRP A 48 2.46 -15.52 -2.93
N GLU A 49 1.14 -15.52 -2.96
CA GLU A 49 0.31 -15.72 -4.15
C GLU A 49 -0.57 -14.49 -4.31
N ARG A 50 -0.44 -13.79 -5.44
CA ARG A 50 -1.32 -12.67 -5.77
C ARG A 50 -2.62 -13.22 -6.33
N VAL A 51 -3.73 -12.89 -5.67
CA VAL A 51 -5.08 -13.25 -6.10
C VAL A 51 -5.73 -12.09 -6.86
N GLY A 52 -5.50 -10.85 -6.41
CA GLY A 52 -6.02 -9.65 -7.07
C GLY A 52 -7.41 -9.25 -6.56
N THR A 53 -8.22 -8.63 -7.41
CA THR A 53 -9.61 -8.28 -7.11
C THR A 53 -10.58 -9.17 -7.90
N PRO A 54 -11.81 -9.39 -7.41
CA PRO A 54 -12.86 -10.01 -8.21
C PRO A 54 -13.20 -9.20 -9.48
N PRO A 55 -13.79 -9.83 -10.51
CA PRO A 55 -14.22 -9.14 -11.73
C PRO A 55 -15.22 -8.02 -11.39
N ALA A 56 -15.09 -6.86 -12.03
CA ALA A 56 -15.90 -5.65 -11.78
C ALA A 56 -15.79 -5.04 -10.37
N ALA A 57 -15.18 -5.74 -9.40
CA ALA A 57 -14.85 -5.18 -8.10
C ALA A 57 -13.62 -4.28 -8.21
N GLN A 58 -13.74 -3.05 -7.72
CA GLN A 58 -12.61 -2.13 -7.62
C GLN A 58 -11.72 -2.44 -6.41
N VAL A 59 -12.27 -3.09 -5.37
CA VAL A 59 -11.62 -3.22 -4.07
C VAL A 59 -12.03 -4.51 -3.36
N VAL A 60 -11.13 -5.08 -2.58
CA VAL A 60 -11.41 -6.14 -1.59
C VAL A 60 -11.43 -5.50 -0.20
N ARG A 61 -12.56 -5.62 0.51
CA ARG A 61 -12.77 -5.00 1.84
C ARG A 61 -12.34 -5.93 2.96
N ASP A 62 -12.81 -7.18 2.91
CA ASP A 62 -12.50 -8.22 3.89
C ASP A 62 -12.55 -9.61 3.21
N ALA A 63 -11.96 -10.61 3.85
CA ALA A 63 -12.06 -11.99 3.41
C ALA A 63 -12.05 -12.96 4.58
N SER A 64 -12.61 -14.14 4.35
CA SER A 64 -12.61 -15.27 5.27
C SER A 64 -12.18 -16.54 4.54
N LEU A 65 -11.61 -17.50 5.27
CA LEU A 65 -11.19 -18.79 4.72
C LEU A 65 -12.27 -19.84 5.00
N LEU A 66 -12.65 -20.58 3.96
CA LEU A 66 -13.71 -21.58 4.00
C LEU A 66 -13.24 -22.91 3.41
N ALA A 67 -13.66 -24.03 3.99
CA ALA A 67 -13.47 -25.36 3.42
C ALA A 67 -14.65 -25.71 2.51
N VAL A 68 -14.41 -25.81 1.19
CA VAL A 68 -15.50 -26.01 0.20
C VAL A 68 -15.52 -27.42 -0.40
N GLU A 69 -14.46 -28.20 -0.21
CA GLU A 69 -14.34 -29.55 -0.77
C GLU A 69 -14.18 -30.60 0.33
N ALA A 70 -14.61 -31.83 0.04
CA ALA A 70 -14.32 -32.99 0.89
C ALA A 70 -12.82 -33.25 1.10
N SER A 71 -11.97 -32.63 0.26
CA SER A 71 -10.51 -32.64 0.39
C SER A 71 -9.99 -31.80 1.57
N GLY A 72 -10.83 -30.94 2.17
CA GLY A 72 -10.43 -29.98 3.21
C GLY A 72 -9.68 -28.76 2.66
N ALA A 73 -9.59 -28.60 1.34
CA ALA A 73 -8.90 -27.47 0.73
C ALA A 73 -9.59 -26.13 1.06
N LEU A 74 -8.81 -25.20 1.62
CA LEU A 74 -9.29 -23.85 1.94
C LEU A 74 -9.33 -22.95 0.71
N THR A 75 -10.42 -22.19 0.60
CA THR A 75 -10.65 -21.13 -0.38
C THR A 75 -11.00 -19.83 0.33
N ALA A 76 -10.74 -18.69 -0.32
CA ALA A 76 -11.12 -17.39 0.20
C ALA A 76 -12.52 -17.02 -0.29
N ALA A 77 -13.39 -16.66 0.65
CA ALA A 77 -14.61 -15.91 0.41
C ALA A 77 -14.33 -14.44 0.71
N VAL A 78 -14.67 -13.55 -0.20
CA VAL A 78 -14.26 -12.14 -0.20
C VAL A 78 -15.50 -11.27 -0.34
N VAL A 79 -15.55 -10.18 0.42
CA VAL A 79 -16.53 -9.11 0.21
C VAL A 79 -15.86 -7.92 -0.47
N ASP A 80 -16.48 -7.43 -1.54
CA ASP A 80 -16.01 -6.24 -2.27
C ASP A 80 -16.61 -4.92 -1.73
N GLY A 81 -16.21 -3.79 -2.31
CA GLY A 81 -16.71 -2.47 -1.91
C GLY A 81 -18.19 -2.19 -2.25
N GLY A 82 -18.86 -3.08 -2.96
CA GLY A 82 -20.30 -3.04 -3.23
C GLY A 82 -21.09 -4.01 -2.35
N ALA A 83 -20.47 -4.59 -1.32
CA ALA A 83 -20.98 -5.67 -0.49
C ALA A 83 -21.35 -6.95 -1.27
N GLN A 84 -20.81 -7.15 -2.48
CA GLN A 84 -20.94 -8.41 -3.20
C GLN A 84 -19.91 -9.40 -2.70
N VAL A 85 -20.33 -10.66 -2.58
CA VAL A 85 -19.51 -11.75 -2.08
C VAL A 85 -19.04 -12.63 -3.21
N TRP A 86 -17.75 -12.95 -3.19
CA TRP A 86 -17.06 -13.69 -4.22
C TRP A 86 -16.28 -14.85 -3.61
N LEU A 87 -16.26 -15.98 -4.29
CA LEU A 87 -15.48 -17.15 -3.91
C LEU A 87 -14.32 -17.37 -4.87
N TYR A 88 -13.10 -17.54 -4.33
CA TYR A 88 -11.89 -17.75 -5.13
C TYR A 88 -11.55 -19.24 -5.32
N LYS A 89 -11.80 -19.79 -6.51
CA LYS A 89 -11.44 -21.18 -6.88
C LYS A 89 -10.23 -21.22 -7.82
N ARG A 90 -9.08 -21.61 -7.25
CA ARG A 90 -7.78 -21.70 -7.94
C ARG A 90 -7.78 -22.57 -9.21
N GLN A 91 -8.58 -23.64 -9.25
CA GLN A 91 -8.54 -24.62 -10.36
C GLN A 91 -9.38 -24.21 -11.60
N ALA A 92 -10.16 -23.13 -11.54
CA ALA A 92 -10.92 -22.64 -12.68
C ALA A 92 -10.01 -21.80 -13.60
N ALA A 93 -9.49 -22.42 -14.66
CA ALA A 93 -8.42 -21.87 -15.49
C ALA A 93 -8.75 -20.58 -16.28
N SER A 94 -10.03 -20.22 -16.43
CA SER A 94 -10.46 -19.01 -17.16
C SER A 94 -11.11 -17.94 -16.28
N GLU A 95 -11.81 -18.33 -15.21
CA GLU A 95 -12.47 -17.42 -14.27
C GLU A 95 -12.36 -18.00 -12.85
N PRO A 96 -11.34 -17.60 -12.06
CA PRO A 96 -11.13 -18.13 -10.72
C PRO A 96 -12.11 -17.57 -9.68
N TRP A 97 -12.98 -16.65 -10.09
CA TRP A 97 -13.91 -15.96 -9.21
C TRP A 97 -15.34 -16.39 -9.51
N ILE A 98 -16.05 -16.78 -8.47
CA ILE A 98 -17.47 -17.12 -8.53
C ILE A 98 -18.24 -16.06 -7.75
N ASN A 99 -19.12 -15.33 -8.43
CA ASN A 99 -20.00 -14.37 -7.78
C ASN A 99 -21.11 -15.13 -7.04
N LEU A 100 -21.26 -14.89 -5.73
CA LEU A 100 -22.34 -15.43 -4.90
C LEU A 100 -23.46 -14.41 -4.69
N GLY A 101 -23.42 -13.29 -5.41
CA GLY A 101 -24.24 -12.12 -5.16
C GLY A 101 -23.90 -11.44 -3.84
N GLY A 102 -24.77 -10.54 -3.41
CA GLY A 102 -24.66 -9.91 -2.12
C GLY A 102 -25.78 -8.89 -1.94
N PRO A 103 -26.00 -8.42 -0.70
CA PRO A 103 -26.97 -7.37 -0.45
C PRO A 103 -26.68 -6.11 -1.28
N SER A 104 -27.72 -5.44 -1.73
CA SER A 104 -27.57 -4.15 -2.41
C SER A 104 -27.16 -3.09 -1.40
N ARG A 105 -26.12 -2.31 -1.73
CA ARG A 105 -25.75 -1.11 -0.96
C ARG A 105 -26.92 -0.13 -0.91
N ASP A 106 -27.22 0.39 0.28
CA ASP A 106 -28.12 1.54 0.42
C ASP A 106 -27.38 2.81 -0.03
N PRO A 107 -27.83 3.48 -1.10
CA PRO A 107 -27.17 4.67 -1.63
C PRO A 107 -27.32 5.90 -0.73
N SER A 108 -28.20 5.88 0.28
CA SER A 108 -28.44 7.01 1.18
C SER A 108 -27.40 7.16 2.30
N LEU A 109 -26.52 6.17 2.48
CA LEU A 109 -25.52 6.15 3.55
C LEU A 109 -24.12 6.56 3.06
N PRO A 110 -23.38 7.36 3.85
CA PRO A 110 -22.04 7.80 3.49
C PRO A 110 -21.06 6.61 3.44
N GLU A 111 -20.14 6.65 2.48
CA GLU A 111 -19.12 5.60 2.29
C GLU A 111 -18.18 5.43 3.50
N SER A 112 -18.04 6.47 4.33
CA SER A 112 -17.19 6.45 5.53
C SER A 112 -17.66 5.49 6.62
N LEU A 113 -18.92 5.03 6.57
CA LEU A 113 -19.47 4.04 7.51
C LEU A 113 -19.37 2.60 6.99
N ASP A 114 -18.84 2.39 5.78
CA ASP A 114 -18.84 1.08 5.10
C ASP A 114 -17.75 0.16 5.64
N THR A 115 -18.08 -0.57 6.70
CA THR A 115 -17.26 -1.61 7.32
C THR A 115 -17.65 -3.02 6.87
N SER A 116 -17.99 -3.18 5.58
CA SER A 116 -18.35 -4.50 5.02
C SER A 116 -17.32 -5.57 5.40
N GLN A 117 -17.74 -6.49 6.27
CA GLN A 117 -16.96 -7.61 6.80
C GLN A 117 -17.62 -8.91 6.39
N ILE A 118 -16.83 -9.98 6.32
CA ILE A 118 -17.33 -11.32 6.03
C ILE A 118 -16.79 -12.31 7.05
N VAL A 119 -17.70 -13.07 7.64
CA VAL A 119 -17.37 -14.22 8.48
C VAL A 119 -18.00 -15.47 7.88
N THR A 120 -17.30 -16.59 8.00
CA THR A 120 -17.75 -17.85 7.43
C THR A 120 -17.59 -18.97 8.43
N SER A 121 -18.43 -19.99 8.29
CA SER A 121 -18.35 -21.20 9.09
C SER A 121 -18.68 -22.42 8.25
N THR A 122 -18.06 -23.55 8.59
CA THR A 122 -18.34 -24.85 7.99
C THR A 122 -18.82 -25.80 9.09
N THR A 123 -20.05 -26.31 8.96
CA THR A 123 -20.58 -27.38 9.81
C THR A 123 -20.60 -28.70 9.05
N HIS A 124 -20.38 -29.80 9.74
CA HIS A 124 -20.40 -31.14 9.18
C HIS A 124 -21.61 -31.90 9.74
N HIS A 125 -22.58 -32.17 8.88
CA HIS A 125 -23.76 -32.99 9.17
C HIS A 125 -23.58 -34.37 8.53
N ASP A 126 -23.20 -35.38 9.32
CA ASP A 126 -22.82 -36.72 8.83
C ASP A 126 -21.75 -36.67 7.71
N THR A 127 -22.13 -36.95 6.46
CA THR A 127 -21.25 -36.89 5.27
C THR A 127 -21.41 -35.59 4.47
N ALA A 128 -22.30 -34.69 4.88
CA ALA A 128 -22.59 -33.43 4.21
C ALA A 128 -21.88 -32.25 4.90
N THR A 129 -21.32 -31.35 4.10
CA THR A 129 -20.70 -30.12 4.57
C THR A 129 -21.66 -28.96 4.28
N GLU A 130 -22.07 -28.23 5.32
CA GLU A 130 -22.88 -27.02 5.20
C GLU A 130 -21.99 -25.80 5.47
N ASN A 131 -21.89 -24.92 4.49
CA ASN A 131 -21.12 -23.69 4.59
C ASN A 131 -22.08 -22.53 4.81
N THR A 132 -21.81 -21.70 5.80
CA THR A 132 -22.58 -20.48 6.05
C THR A 132 -21.67 -19.27 5.89
N LEU A 133 -22.14 -18.28 5.14
CA LEU A 133 -21.46 -17.00 4.94
C LEU A 133 -22.34 -15.91 5.54
N VAL A 134 -21.74 -15.02 6.32
CA VAL A 134 -22.40 -13.85 6.88
C VAL A 134 -21.61 -12.61 6.48
N VAL A 135 -22.29 -11.64 5.88
CA VAL A 135 -21.70 -10.38 5.43
C VAL A 135 -22.43 -9.21 6.06
N THR A 136 -21.72 -8.16 6.44
CA THR A 136 -22.35 -6.87 6.79
C THR A 136 -22.47 -5.97 5.58
N SER A 137 -23.59 -5.26 5.52
CA SER A 137 -23.83 -4.15 4.60
C SER A 137 -24.47 -3.02 5.39
N LEU A 138 -23.69 -2.04 5.84
CA LEU A 138 -24.01 -0.68 6.35
C LEU A 138 -25.19 -0.47 7.35
N GLU A 139 -26.03 -1.46 7.60
CA GLU A 139 -27.23 -1.39 8.43
C GLU A 139 -27.57 -2.70 9.12
N ARG A 140 -27.22 -3.86 8.53
CA ARG A 140 -27.56 -5.17 9.07
C ARG A 140 -26.69 -6.29 8.49
N PRO A 141 -26.54 -7.43 9.18
CA PRO A 141 -25.88 -8.60 8.61
C PRO A 141 -26.85 -9.39 7.73
N TRP A 142 -26.28 -10.02 6.71
CA TRP A 142 -26.95 -10.87 5.75
C TRP A 142 -26.29 -12.23 5.73
N ILE A 143 -27.09 -13.28 5.56
CA ILE A 143 -26.64 -14.66 5.59
C ILE A 143 -26.93 -15.37 4.27
N HIS A 144 -25.97 -16.19 3.86
CA HIS A 144 -26.08 -17.09 2.72
C HIS A 144 -25.76 -18.51 3.16
N GLN A 145 -26.63 -19.45 2.81
CA GLN A 145 -26.46 -20.87 3.10
C GLN A 145 -25.91 -21.57 1.84
N GLY A 146 -24.79 -22.25 2.00
CA GLY A 146 -24.02 -22.85 0.91
C GLY A 146 -23.12 -21.85 0.17
N VAL A 147 -22.43 -22.37 -0.84
CA VAL A 147 -21.53 -21.62 -1.74
C VAL A 147 -21.99 -21.68 -3.20
N GLU A 148 -23.25 -22.02 -3.40
CA GLU A 148 -23.84 -22.10 -4.74
C GLU A 148 -24.23 -20.68 -5.22
N PRO A 149 -23.95 -20.33 -6.49
CA PRO A 149 -24.21 -18.98 -7.01
C PRO A 149 -25.69 -18.57 -7.06
N ASP A 150 -26.60 -19.53 -7.06
CA ASP A 150 -28.06 -19.33 -7.10
C ASP A 150 -28.70 -19.31 -5.70
N GLY A 151 -27.88 -19.39 -4.64
CA GLY A 151 -28.35 -19.23 -3.28
C GLY A 151 -28.88 -17.83 -3.01
N THR A 152 -29.68 -17.72 -1.94
CA THR A 152 -30.36 -16.47 -1.57
C THR A 152 -29.74 -15.89 -0.32
N TRP A 153 -29.49 -14.58 -0.34
CA TRP A 153 -29.11 -13.80 0.83
C TRP A 153 -30.35 -13.43 1.66
N PHE A 154 -30.33 -13.74 2.94
CA PHE A 154 -31.39 -13.41 3.88
C PHE A 154 -30.90 -12.35 4.89
N PRO A 155 -31.68 -11.30 5.18
CA PRO A 155 -31.31 -10.35 6.22
C PRO A 155 -31.52 -10.97 7.60
N ILE A 156 -30.58 -10.73 8.51
CA ILE A 156 -30.71 -11.05 9.94
C ILE A 156 -31.18 -9.78 10.64
N THR A 157 -32.47 -9.49 10.54
CA THR A 157 -33.04 -8.22 11.02
C THR A 157 -33.03 -8.16 12.55
N PRO A 158 -32.32 -7.19 13.17
CA PRO A 158 -32.48 -6.92 14.59
C PRO A 158 -33.80 -6.19 14.85
N ASP A 159 -34.33 -6.31 16.06
CA ASP A 159 -35.55 -5.59 16.48
C ASP A 159 -35.36 -4.06 16.44
N ALA A 160 -34.11 -3.57 16.44
CA ALA A 160 -33.71 -2.19 16.22
C ALA A 160 -32.79 -2.07 14.99
N ASN A 161 -32.97 -1.05 14.15
CA ASN A 161 -32.15 -0.76 12.95
C ASN A 161 -30.76 -0.20 13.32
N LEU A 162 -29.99 -0.89 14.16
CA LEU A 162 -28.65 -0.50 14.58
C LEU A 162 -27.62 -0.96 13.54
N PRO A 163 -26.80 -0.05 12.97
CA PRO A 163 -25.69 -0.42 12.10
C PRO A 163 -24.73 -1.38 12.79
N VAL A 164 -24.25 -2.38 12.04
CA VAL A 164 -23.23 -3.32 12.51
C VAL A 164 -21.86 -2.82 12.10
N GLY A 165 -20.97 -2.57 13.07
CA GLY A 165 -19.60 -2.14 12.81
C GLY A 165 -18.64 -3.30 12.59
N GLN A 166 -18.81 -4.40 13.34
CA GLN A 166 -17.92 -5.58 13.29
C GLN A 166 -18.69 -6.89 13.44
N LEU A 167 -18.15 -7.97 12.88
CA LEU A 167 -18.68 -9.33 12.94
C LEU A 167 -17.65 -10.34 13.47
N ALA A 168 -18.14 -11.29 14.25
CA ALA A 168 -17.47 -12.56 14.49
C ALA A 168 -18.50 -13.69 14.49
N SER A 169 -18.06 -14.94 14.34
CA SER A 169 -18.97 -16.08 14.48
C SER A 169 -18.28 -17.27 15.11
N ALA A 170 -19.04 -18.07 15.85
CA ALA A 170 -18.56 -19.31 16.44
C ALA A 170 -19.72 -20.30 16.58
N PRO A 171 -19.52 -21.61 16.35
CA PRO A 171 -20.53 -22.61 16.63
C PRO A 171 -20.81 -22.78 18.15
N ALA A 172 -22.06 -22.94 18.53
CA ALA A 172 -22.46 -23.32 19.89
C ALA A 172 -23.73 -24.17 19.87
N SER A 173 -23.93 -24.98 20.89
CA SER A 173 -25.16 -25.76 21.07
C SER A 173 -26.31 -24.81 21.46
N VAL A 174 -27.51 -25.02 20.92
CA VAL A 174 -28.71 -24.22 21.32
C VAL A 174 -29.30 -24.77 22.63
N ALA A 175 -29.16 -26.07 22.84
CA ALA A 175 -29.50 -26.77 24.08
C ALA A 175 -28.50 -27.91 24.34
N PRO A 176 -28.42 -28.45 25.57
CA PRO A 176 -27.58 -29.61 25.87
C PRO A 176 -27.84 -30.77 24.89
N ASP A 177 -26.78 -31.45 24.46
CA ASP A 177 -26.79 -32.57 23.50
C ASP A 177 -27.35 -32.25 22.10
N THR A 178 -27.54 -30.96 21.76
CA THR A 178 -27.88 -30.54 20.40
C THR A 178 -26.65 -30.28 19.56
N GLU A 179 -26.78 -30.55 18.26
CA GLU A 179 -25.75 -30.26 17.28
C GLU A 179 -25.41 -28.76 17.29
N PRO A 180 -24.12 -28.39 17.35
CA PRO A 180 -23.72 -26.99 17.35
C PRO A 180 -24.18 -26.26 16.09
N GLN A 181 -24.68 -25.05 16.27
CA GLN A 181 -25.10 -24.15 15.20
C GLN A 181 -24.33 -22.85 15.27
N GLN A 182 -24.20 -22.17 14.13
CA GLN A 182 -23.47 -20.90 14.08
C GLN A 182 -24.19 -19.83 14.92
N HIS A 183 -23.45 -19.23 15.84
CA HIS A 183 -23.82 -18.00 16.52
C HIS A 183 -23.03 -16.84 15.90
N ILE A 184 -23.71 -15.71 15.68
CA ILE A 184 -23.14 -14.52 15.08
C ILE A 184 -23.05 -13.46 16.16
N PHE A 185 -21.85 -12.94 16.37
CA PHE A 185 -21.59 -11.81 17.25
C PHE A 185 -21.46 -10.57 16.39
N ALA A 186 -22.11 -9.49 16.82
CA ALA A 186 -22.06 -8.22 16.14
C ALA A 186 -21.80 -7.09 17.14
N LEU A 187 -20.95 -6.15 16.76
CA LEU A 187 -20.87 -4.86 17.43
C LEU A 187 -21.88 -3.92 16.76
N LEU A 188 -22.92 -3.55 17.49
CA LEU A 188 -24.03 -2.71 17.07
C LEU A 188 -23.78 -1.28 17.55
N HIS A 189 -23.95 -0.29 16.67
CA HIS A 189 -23.77 1.13 17.00
C HIS A 189 -25.12 1.84 17.06
N ASP A 190 -25.27 2.81 17.98
CA ASP A 190 -26.36 3.79 17.88
C ASP A 190 -26.07 4.75 16.71
N ARG A 191 -27.10 5.04 15.89
CA ARG A 191 -27.00 5.97 14.77
C ARG A 191 -26.79 7.41 15.24
N ASP A 192 -27.40 7.77 16.36
CA ASP A 192 -27.35 9.13 16.89
C ASP A 192 -26.13 9.33 17.81
N SER A 193 -25.56 8.22 18.30
CA SER A 193 -24.38 8.16 19.18
C SER A 193 -23.45 6.99 18.81
N PRO A 194 -22.66 7.06 17.73
CA PRO A 194 -21.82 5.93 17.29
C PRO A 194 -20.76 5.48 18.32
N GLU A 195 -20.46 6.33 19.31
CA GLU A 195 -19.61 6.00 20.46
C GLU A 195 -20.29 5.01 21.43
N ASP A 196 -21.62 4.92 21.41
CA ASP A 196 -22.39 3.93 22.15
C ASP A 196 -22.52 2.65 21.31
N SER A 197 -21.72 1.65 21.70
CA SER A 197 -21.70 0.36 21.04
C SER A 197 -22.19 -0.75 21.97
N GLN A 198 -23.02 -1.64 21.44
CA GLN A 198 -23.55 -2.80 22.16
C GLN A 198 -23.19 -4.10 21.41
N VAL A 199 -22.94 -5.16 22.15
CA VAL A 199 -22.73 -6.48 21.57
C VAL A 199 -24.06 -7.20 21.44
N GLY A 200 -24.40 -7.65 20.23
CA GLY A 200 -25.55 -8.51 19.99
C GLY A 200 -25.11 -9.92 19.61
N VAL A 201 -25.88 -10.93 20.00
CA VAL A 201 -25.68 -12.31 19.56
C VAL A 201 -26.90 -12.78 18.78
N ALA A 202 -26.73 -13.22 17.53
CA ALA A 202 -27.80 -13.83 16.76
C ALA A 202 -27.62 -15.35 16.69
N LEU A 203 -28.70 -16.09 16.88
CA LEU A 203 -28.74 -17.54 16.69
C LEU A 203 -30.01 -17.98 15.96
N ARG A 204 -29.98 -19.19 15.40
CA ARG A 204 -31.09 -19.73 14.60
C ARG A 204 -31.96 -20.65 15.45
N GLU A 205 -33.22 -20.26 15.65
CA GLU A 205 -34.21 -21.06 16.38
C GLU A 205 -35.44 -21.29 15.51
N ASN A 206 -35.89 -22.54 15.38
CA ASN A 206 -37.09 -22.89 14.60
C ASN A 206 -37.08 -22.32 13.16
N SER A 207 -35.90 -22.29 12.53
CA SER A 207 -35.67 -21.69 11.20
C SER A 207 -35.75 -20.17 11.13
N VAL A 208 -35.76 -19.46 12.26
CA VAL A 208 -35.75 -17.99 12.34
C VAL A 208 -34.48 -17.53 13.07
N TRP A 209 -33.87 -16.45 12.60
CA TRP A 209 -32.76 -15.82 13.31
C TRP A 209 -33.29 -14.90 14.40
N THR A 210 -32.86 -15.12 15.63
CA THR A 210 -33.26 -14.34 16.82
C THR A 210 -32.03 -13.63 17.37
N TRP A 211 -32.16 -12.32 17.60
CA TRP A 211 -31.14 -11.54 18.30
C TRP A 211 -31.34 -11.64 19.81
N ILE A 212 -30.23 -11.77 20.50
CA ILE A 212 -30.13 -11.79 21.95
C ILE A 212 -29.28 -10.61 22.36
N ASP A 213 -29.80 -9.84 23.31
CA ASP A 213 -29.04 -8.87 24.06
C ASP A 213 -28.40 -9.59 25.27
N PRO A 214 -27.07 -9.81 25.26
CA PRO A 214 -26.35 -10.41 26.39
C PRO A 214 -26.21 -9.46 27.59
N GLY A 215 -26.73 -8.23 27.50
CA GLY A 215 -26.47 -7.15 28.43
C GLY A 215 -25.08 -6.55 28.27
N GLY A 216 -24.77 -5.53 29.07
CA GLY A 216 -23.47 -4.88 29.07
C GLY A 216 -22.38 -5.66 29.83
N PRO A 217 -21.08 -5.41 29.52
CA PRO A 217 -19.98 -5.94 30.30
C PRO A 217 -20.04 -5.45 31.76
N PRO A 218 -19.37 -6.14 32.71
CA PRO A 218 -19.39 -5.76 34.12
C PRO A 218 -18.68 -4.41 34.30
N THR A 219 -19.27 -3.48 35.05
CA THR A 219 -18.64 -2.21 35.44
C THR A 219 -17.70 -2.43 36.63
N ASP A 220 -16.58 -1.70 36.70
CA ASP A 220 -15.70 -1.69 37.88
C ASP A 220 -16.44 -1.07 39.10
N GLU A 221 -15.96 -1.36 40.32
CA GLU A 221 -16.60 -1.14 41.64
C GLU A 221 -16.93 0.34 42.05
N GLN A 222 -17.07 1.26 41.11
CA GLN A 222 -17.73 2.55 41.32
C GLN A 222 -18.86 2.66 40.28
N ASP A 223 -20.11 2.74 40.75
CA ASP A 223 -21.39 2.73 40.01
C ASP A 223 -21.58 3.82 38.92
N GLU A 224 -20.51 4.37 38.34
CA GLU A 224 -20.57 5.25 37.17
C GLU A 224 -20.37 4.40 35.91
N PRO A 225 -21.31 4.43 34.94
CA PRO A 225 -21.12 3.72 33.67
C PRO A 225 -19.89 4.29 32.96
N LEU A 226 -18.88 3.43 32.74
CA LEU A 226 -17.82 3.74 31.77
C LEU A 226 -18.52 4.05 30.43
N PRO A 227 -18.14 5.11 29.71
CA PRO A 227 -18.69 5.35 28.37
C PRO A 227 -18.48 4.09 27.53
N THR A 228 -19.57 3.61 26.91
CA THR A 228 -19.73 2.35 26.19
C THR A 228 -18.98 2.30 24.85
N GLY A 229 -17.81 2.93 24.79
CA GLY A 229 -16.90 2.85 23.66
C GLY A 229 -16.16 1.51 23.68
N VAL A 230 -16.59 0.57 22.84
CA VAL A 230 -15.80 -0.62 22.52
C VAL A 230 -14.61 -0.18 21.67
N SER A 231 -13.40 -0.25 22.22
CA SER A 231 -12.19 0.31 21.60
C SER A 231 -11.27 -0.72 20.94
N ILE A 232 -11.46 -2.03 21.22
CA ILE A 232 -10.68 -3.13 20.64
C ILE A 232 -11.63 -4.13 20.00
N GLY A 233 -11.28 -4.59 18.79
CA GLY A 233 -12.16 -5.34 17.91
C GLY A 233 -12.71 -6.67 18.45
N LEU A 234 -13.71 -7.19 17.74
CA LEU A 234 -14.49 -8.38 18.06
C LEU A 234 -13.86 -9.64 17.43
N SER A 235 -13.69 -10.68 18.24
CA SER A 235 -13.21 -12.00 17.80
C SER A 235 -13.93 -13.10 18.58
N ALA A 236 -14.26 -14.23 17.93
CA ALA A 236 -15.01 -15.32 18.54
C ALA A 236 -14.40 -16.70 18.27
N THR A 237 -14.64 -17.64 19.18
CA THR A 237 -14.23 -19.05 19.11
C THR A 237 -15.26 -19.93 19.81
N SER A 238 -15.11 -21.25 19.70
CA SER A 238 -15.91 -22.23 20.42
C SER A 238 -15.06 -23.00 21.43
N ILE A 239 -15.69 -23.38 22.54
CA ILE A 239 -15.13 -24.29 23.54
C ILE A 239 -16.14 -25.39 23.85
N ARG A 240 -15.68 -26.48 24.46
CA ARG A 240 -16.53 -27.56 24.92
C ARG A 240 -16.41 -27.70 26.43
N ASP A 241 -17.53 -27.66 27.14
CA ASP A 241 -17.50 -27.88 28.58
C ASP A 241 -17.29 -29.36 28.95
N ASN A 242 -17.19 -29.65 30.25
CA ASN A 242 -17.00 -31.01 30.75
C ASN A 242 -18.18 -31.95 30.47
N SER A 243 -19.37 -31.41 30.18
CA SER A 243 -20.55 -32.18 29.80
C SER A 243 -20.56 -32.54 28.31
N GLY A 244 -19.68 -31.92 27.51
CA GLY A 244 -19.65 -32.08 26.06
C GLY A 244 -20.47 -31.02 25.33
N THR A 245 -21.12 -30.08 26.02
CA THR A 245 -21.88 -28.99 25.40
C THR A 245 -20.93 -27.96 24.80
N MET A 246 -21.20 -27.53 23.56
CA MET A 246 -20.38 -26.52 22.88
C MET A 246 -20.89 -25.12 23.25
N HIS A 247 -19.99 -24.27 23.74
CA HIS A 247 -20.23 -22.87 24.06
C HIS A 247 -19.46 -21.99 23.09
N ALA A 248 -20.05 -20.87 22.68
CA ALA A 248 -19.33 -19.83 21.96
C ALA A 248 -18.75 -18.83 22.96
N CYS A 249 -17.62 -18.23 22.59
CA CYS A 249 -16.90 -17.23 23.35
C CYS A 249 -16.52 -16.08 22.44
N ALA A 250 -16.78 -14.84 22.85
CA ALA A 250 -16.36 -13.65 22.14
C ALA A 250 -15.57 -12.71 23.06
N VAL A 251 -14.50 -12.13 22.53
CA VAL A 251 -13.67 -11.13 23.21
C VAL A 251 -14.03 -9.74 22.72
N VAL A 252 -14.12 -8.80 23.66
CA VAL A 252 -14.50 -7.41 23.43
C VAL A 252 -13.64 -6.51 24.31
N GLY A 253 -13.03 -5.47 23.74
CA GLY A 253 -12.35 -4.44 24.53
C GLY A 253 -13.32 -3.41 25.07
N THR A 254 -13.18 -3.05 26.33
CA THR A 254 -14.09 -2.14 27.04
C THR A 254 -13.28 -1.06 27.77
N GLY A 255 -13.66 0.21 27.63
CA GLY A 255 -13.09 1.32 28.41
C GLY A 255 -12.62 2.51 27.58
N SER A 256 -12.24 3.58 28.25
CA SER A 256 -11.78 4.85 27.66
C SER A 256 -10.29 4.81 27.25
N PHE A 257 -9.86 5.81 26.47
CA PHE A 257 -8.46 5.98 26.06
C PHE A 257 -7.53 5.96 27.29
N GLY A 258 -6.64 4.97 27.36
CA GLY A 258 -5.67 4.82 28.46
C GLY A 258 -6.00 3.70 29.46
N GLU A 259 -7.26 3.25 29.52
CA GLU A 259 -7.73 2.31 30.57
C GLU A 259 -8.45 1.07 30.03
N THR A 260 -8.22 0.73 28.76
CA THR A 260 -8.92 -0.39 28.12
C THR A 260 -8.65 -1.74 28.80
N THR A 261 -9.73 -2.44 29.14
CA THR A 261 -9.77 -3.81 29.67
C THR A 261 -10.39 -4.76 28.65
N ILE A 262 -10.23 -6.06 28.87
CA ILE A 262 -10.92 -7.09 28.08
C ILE A 262 -12.06 -7.68 28.89
N SER A 263 -13.21 -7.75 28.26
CA SER A 263 -14.33 -8.58 28.68
C SER A 263 -14.53 -9.73 27.70
N MET A 264 -15.00 -10.86 28.22
CA MET A 264 -15.34 -12.04 27.43
C MET A 264 -16.79 -12.41 27.67
N LEU A 265 -17.52 -12.61 26.58
CA LEU A 265 -18.88 -13.12 26.57
C LEU A 265 -18.83 -14.63 26.30
N ILE A 266 -19.39 -15.45 27.19
CA ILE A 266 -19.38 -16.91 27.09
C ILE A 266 -20.80 -17.43 27.22
N GLY A 267 -21.24 -18.30 26.33
CA GLY A 267 -22.59 -18.85 26.42
C GLY A 267 -22.99 -19.78 25.29
N SER A 268 -24.24 -20.21 25.36
CA SER A 268 -24.88 -21.13 24.42
C SER A 268 -26.38 -20.89 24.42
N GLY A 269 -27.03 -20.85 23.26
CA GLY A 269 -28.46 -20.57 23.16
C GLY A 269 -28.82 -19.22 23.78
N HIS A 270 -29.70 -19.21 24.79
CA HIS A 270 -30.10 -17.99 25.52
C HIS A 270 -29.28 -17.70 26.78
N ASP A 271 -28.37 -18.60 27.16
CA ASP A 271 -27.62 -18.49 28.40
C ASP A 271 -26.25 -17.86 28.15
N TRP A 272 -26.16 -16.56 28.43
CA TRP A 272 -24.94 -15.76 28.23
C TRP A 272 -24.45 -15.16 29.54
N ARG A 273 -23.12 -15.13 29.71
CA ARG A 273 -22.48 -14.46 30.84
C ARG A 273 -21.25 -13.70 30.42
N TRP A 274 -21.05 -12.56 31.06
CA TRP A 274 -19.84 -11.79 30.95
C TRP A 274 -18.79 -12.21 31.98
N VAL A 275 -17.53 -12.17 31.55
CA VAL A 275 -16.35 -12.37 32.39
C VAL A 275 -15.39 -11.23 32.15
N ASN A 276 -15.06 -10.47 33.20
CA ASN A 276 -14.04 -9.42 33.12
C ASN A 276 -12.65 -10.07 33.22
N LEU A 277 -11.85 -9.96 32.16
CA LEU A 277 -10.45 -10.43 32.08
C LEU A 277 -9.44 -9.32 32.37
N GLY A 278 -9.90 -8.11 32.69
CA GLY A 278 -9.05 -6.97 33.06
C GLY A 278 -8.00 -6.64 32.01
N ARG A 279 -6.81 -6.25 32.47
CA ARG A 279 -5.65 -5.95 31.62
C ARG A 279 -4.38 -6.62 32.15
N PRO A 280 -3.35 -6.80 31.30
CA PRO A 280 -2.03 -7.24 31.75
C PRO A 280 -1.46 -6.33 32.86
N PRO A 281 -0.60 -6.84 33.76
CA PRO A 281 -0.08 -6.12 34.92
C PRO A 281 1.04 -5.13 34.56
N VAL A 282 0.79 -4.25 33.59
CA VAL A 282 1.70 -3.21 33.09
C VAL A 282 0.95 -1.88 32.96
N PRO A 283 1.65 -0.72 33.01
CA PRO A 283 1.00 0.58 32.97
C PRO A 283 0.44 0.95 31.61
N GLU A 284 0.97 0.39 30.51
CA GLU A 284 0.48 0.66 29.17
C GLU A 284 -0.88 0.00 28.92
N SER A 285 -1.70 0.64 28.08
CA SER A 285 -3.02 0.13 27.73
C SER A 285 -2.92 -1.01 26.71
N LEU A 286 -3.84 -1.96 26.83
CA LEU A 286 -4.12 -2.90 25.77
C LEU A 286 -4.66 -2.16 24.55
N SER A 287 -4.24 -2.53 23.35
CA SER A 287 -4.76 -1.88 22.13
C SER A 287 -5.11 -2.87 20.99
N ALA A 288 -4.92 -4.18 21.18
CA ALA A 288 -5.40 -5.21 20.27
C ALA A 288 -5.57 -6.53 21.04
N ALA A 289 -6.61 -7.29 20.72
CA ALA A 289 -6.87 -8.60 21.30
C ALA A 289 -7.73 -9.48 20.39
N VAL A 290 -7.48 -10.77 20.44
CA VAL A 290 -8.25 -11.81 19.75
C VAL A 290 -8.42 -13.01 20.67
N VAL A 291 -9.47 -13.81 20.46
CA VAL A 291 -9.60 -15.11 21.13
C VAL A 291 -9.01 -16.20 20.23
N ALA A 292 -8.24 -17.10 20.82
CA ALA A 292 -7.62 -18.19 20.07
C ALA A 292 -8.69 -19.21 19.65
N ASP A 293 -8.72 -19.50 18.35
CA ASP A 293 -9.50 -20.57 17.78
C ASP A 293 -9.02 -21.93 18.33
N LYS A 294 -9.97 -22.76 18.77
CA LYS A 294 -9.72 -24.12 19.30
C LYS A 294 -9.94 -25.20 18.24
N GLY A 295 -10.32 -24.80 17.04
CA GLY A 295 -10.60 -25.68 15.93
C GLY A 295 -12.05 -26.19 15.92
N PRO A 296 -12.39 -27.04 14.94
CA PRO A 296 -13.77 -27.47 14.72
C PRO A 296 -14.31 -28.41 15.82
N ASP A 297 -13.44 -29.06 16.59
CA ASP A 297 -13.82 -29.94 17.70
C ASP A 297 -12.97 -29.68 18.96
N PRO A 298 -13.28 -28.61 19.73
CA PRO A 298 -12.60 -28.30 20.98
C PRO A 298 -12.76 -29.44 22.00
N ARG A 299 -11.73 -29.66 22.83
CA ARG A 299 -11.73 -30.75 23.82
C ARG A 299 -12.66 -30.42 25.00
N PRO A 300 -13.34 -31.41 25.58
CA PRO A 300 -14.10 -31.20 26.82
C PRO A 300 -13.22 -30.62 27.93
N GLY A 301 -13.67 -29.52 28.52
CA GLY A 301 -12.98 -28.79 29.57
C GLY A 301 -11.93 -27.79 29.06
N ASP A 302 -11.84 -27.54 27.75
CA ASP A 302 -11.00 -26.47 27.23
C ASP A 302 -11.48 -25.10 27.71
N GLU A 303 -10.54 -24.30 28.21
CA GLU A 303 -10.80 -22.90 28.50
C GLU A 303 -10.50 -22.02 27.29
N PRO A 304 -11.28 -20.94 27.08
CA PRO A 304 -10.95 -19.90 26.12
C PRO A 304 -9.59 -19.28 26.46
N LEU A 305 -8.80 -18.96 25.43
CA LEU A 305 -7.52 -18.28 25.56
C LEU A 305 -7.55 -16.97 24.79
N VAL A 306 -7.32 -15.86 25.46
CA VAL A 306 -7.16 -14.55 24.84
C VAL A 306 -5.69 -14.30 24.54
N VAL A 307 -5.43 -13.74 23.36
CA VAL A 307 -4.13 -13.19 22.97
C VAL A 307 -4.30 -11.68 22.83
N GLY A 308 -3.55 -10.91 23.61
CA GLY A 308 -3.62 -9.45 23.63
C GLY A 308 -2.25 -8.81 23.48
N ARG A 309 -2.21 -7.56 23.01
CA ARG A 309 -0.96 -6.81 22.82
C ARG A 309 -0.93 -5.54 23.66
N VAL A 310 0.16 -5.38 24.41
CA VAL A 310 0.45 -4.17 25.19
C VAL A 310 1.85 -3.69 24.86
N GLY A 311 1.99 -2.46 24.38
CA GLY A 311 3.25 -1.98 23.82
C GLY A 311 3.74 -2.91 22.71
N HIS A 312 4.97 -3.41 22.82
CA HIS A 312 5.55 -4.37 21.88
C HIS A 312 5.37 -5.84 22.30
N THR A 313 4.68 -6.11 23.41
CA THR A 313 4.64 -7.43 24.05
C THR A 313 3.31 -8.12 23.84
N MET A 314 3.38 -9.41 23.52
CA MET A 314 2.23 -10.30 23.41
C MET A 314 1.95 -10.95 24.76
N TRP A 315 0.69 -10.89 25.16
CA TRP A 315 0.18 -11.43 26.41
C TRP A 315 -0.90 -12.45 26.13
N THR A 316 -1.02 -13.46 27.00
CA THR A 316 -2.11 -14.43 26.94
C THR A 316 -2.78 -14.60 28.29
N ARG A 317 -4.09 -14.86 28.30
CA ARG A 317 -4.85 -15.16 29.51
C ARG A 317 -5.99 -16.13 29.22
N SER A 318 -6.16 -17.14 30.07
CA SER A 318 -7.39 -17.95 30.09
C SER A 318 -8.40 -17.37 31.08
N VAL A 319 -9.62 -17.87 31.08
CA VAL A 319 -10.67 -17.40 31.99
C VAL A 319 -10.29 -17.57 33.46
N SER A 320 -9.68 -18.70 33.84
CA SER A 320 -9.27 -18.96 35.23
C SER A 320 -7.83 -18.54 35.54
N GLY A 321 -7.02 -18.27 34.52
CA GLY A 321 -5.59 -17.98 34.64
C GLY A 321 -5.25 -16.49 34.76
N ASP A 322 -3.99 -16.26 35.14
CA ASP A 322 -3.36 -14.93 35.13
C ASP A 322 -2.82 -14.56 33.74
N TRP A 323 -2.62 -13.26 33.52
CA TRP A 323 -1.93 -12.77 32.34
C TRP A 323 -0.48 -13.27 32.31
N THR A 324 -0.11 -13.89 31.18
CA THR A 324 1.22 -14.44 30.94
C THR A 324 1.88 -13.70 29.79
N ASP A 325 3.09 -13.19 30.02
CA ASP A 325 3.94 -12.61 28.98
C ASP A 325 4.45 -13.73 28.05
N ARG A 326 4.29 -13.54 26.73
CA ARG A 326 4.75 -14.47 25.70
C ARG A 326 5.91 -13.93 24.86
N GLY A 327 6.38 -12.73 25.13
CA GLY A 327 7.54 -12.11 24.52
C GLY A 327 7.19 -10.88 23.67
N THR A 328 8.25 -10.14 23.36
CA THR A 328 8.22 -8.90 22.60
C THR A 328 8.53 -9.16 21.13
N THR A 329 7.88 -8.44 20.22
CA THR A 329 8.22 -8.49 18.80
C THR A 329 9.69 -8.08 18.60
N PRO A 330 10.47 -8.80 17.78
CA PRO A 330 11.86 -8.43 17.51
C PRO A 330 12.00 -7.04 16.87
N GLY A 331 13.01 -6.30 17.31
CA GLY A 331 13.52 -5.12 16.59
C GLY A 331 12.92 -3.76 16.97
N ASP A 332 12.31 -3.60 18.15
CA ASP A 332 11.81 -2.33 18.77
C ASP A 332 10.93 -1.39 17.92
N VAL A 333 10.71 -1.67 16.63
CA VAL A 333 10.01 -0.78 15.68
C VAL A 333 8.69 -1.40 15.20
N ALA A 334 8.59 -2.73 15.16
CA ALA A 334 7.39 -3.45 14.73
C ALA A 334 6.46 -3.72 15.93
N VAL A 335 5.52 -2.82 16.21
CA VAL A 335 4.39 -3.12 17.11
C VAL A 335 3.43 -4.00 16.32
N VAL A 336 3.17 -5.24 16.76
CA VAL A 336 2.34 -6.21 16.00
C VAL A 336 0.99 -6.40 16.66
N ASP A 337 -0.07 -6.09 15.93
CA ASP A 337 -1.44 -6.29 16.38
C ASP A 337 -1.92 -7.68 15.98
N PRO A 338 -2.33 -8.54 16.93
CA PRO A 338 -2.89 -9.84 16.60
C PRO A 338 -4.19 -9.69 15.81
N MET A 339 -4.29 -10.37 14.67
CA MET A 339 -5.48 -10.40 13.82
C MET A 339 -6.19 -11.75 13.86
N ALA A 340 -5.46 -12.83 14.12
CA ALA A 340 -5.98 -14.17 14.30
C ALA A 340 -5.05 -14.96 15.22
N ALA A 341 -5.61 -15.81 16.08
CA ALA A 341 -4.86 -16.73 16.90
C ALA A 341 -5.54 -18.10 16.91
N PHE A 342 -4.77 -19.16 17.11
CA PHE A 342 -5.31 -20.48 17.38
C PHE A 342 -4.41 -21.25 18.35
N GLU A 343 -5.01 -22.22 19.02
CA GLU A 343 -4.33 -23.16 19.91
C GLU A 343 -4.40 -24.55 19.30
N ASP A 344 -3.25 -25.02 18.81
CA ASP A 344 -3.10 -26.39 18.31
C ASP A 344 -2.65 -27.30 19.44
N THR A 345 -3.19 -28.51 19.46
CA THR A 345 -2.65 -29.59 20.27
C THR A 345 -1.99 -30.59 19.34
N ALA A 346 -0.67 -30.47 19.19
CA ALA A 346 0.11 -31.41 18.40
C ALA A 346 -0.16 -32.86 18.86
N ALA A 347 0.11 -33.83 17.98
CA ALA A 347 -0.02 -35.27 18.26
C ALA A 347 0.72 -35.75 19.54
N THR A 348 1.60 -34.91 20.10
CA THR A 348 2.35 -35.10 21.35
C THR A 348 1.64 -34.61 22.62
N ALA A 349 0.38 -34.16 22.54
CA ALA A 349 -0.41 -33.57 23.63
C ALA A 349 0.08 -32.22 24.19
N GLN A 350 1.08 -31.59 23.56
CA GLN A 350 1.53 -30.24 23.90
C GLN A 350 0.66 -29.18 23.21
N ARG A 351 0.22 -28.17 23.97
CA ARG A 351 -0.51 -26.99 23.46
C ARG A 351 0.48 -25.99 22.87
N ARG A 352 0.35 -25.72 21.58
CA ARG A 352 1.08 -24.68 20.84
C ARG A 352 0.10 -23.56 20.55
N MET A 353 0.46 -22.33 20.87
CA MET A 353 -0.26 -21.16 20.40
C MET A 353 0.43 -20.60 19.16
N TRP A 354 -0.38 -20.17 18.20
CA TRP A 354 0.09 -19.50 16.99
C TRP A 354 -0.81 -18.30 16.69
N THR A 355 -0.22 -17.21 16.23
CA THR A 355 -0.90 -15.95 15.92
C THR A 355 -0.38 -15.37 14.61
N ALA A 356 -1.28 -14.86 13.78
CA ALA A 356 -0.96 -13.94 12.69
C ALA A 356 -1.32 -12.52 13.12
N GLY A 357 -0.44 -11.56 12.83
CA GLY A 357 -0.64 -10.17 13.15
C GLY A 357 -0.09 -9.23 12.08
N VAL A 358 -0.45 -7.96 12.19
CA VAL A 358 -0.02 -6.90 11.28
C VAL A 358 0.78 -5.90 12.08
N SER A 359 1.98 -5.55 11.61
CA SER A 359 2.82 -4.56 12.29
C SER A 359 2.37 -3.12 12.03
N SER A 360 2.79 -2.19 12.87
CA SER A 360 2.73 -0.74 12.63
C SER A 360 3.44 -0.31 11.34
N ALA A 361 4.38 -1.13 10.85
CA ALA A 361 5.03 -0.98 9.55
C ALA A 361 4.22 -1.61 8.39
N SER A 362 3.02 -2.12 8.66
CA SER A 362 2.11 -2.76 7.69
C SER A 362 2.74 -3.99 7.02
N GLU A 363 3.40 -4.81 7.82
CA GLU A 363 3.98 -6.09 7.44
C GLU A 363 3.21 -7.23 8.10
N LEU A 364 3.15 -8.39 7.43
CA LEU A 364 2.59 -9.59 8.02
C LEU A 364 3.62 -10.24 8.95
N TRP A 365 3.23 -10.49 10.19
CA TRP A 365 4.03 -11.19 11.17
C TRP A 365 3.30 -12.43 11.67
N THR A 366 4.07 -13.47 11.99
CA THR A 366 3.53 -14.63 12.69
C THR A 366 4.33 -14.91 13.95
N PHE A 367 3.63 -15.42 14.94
CA PHE A 367 4.13 -15.68 16.26
C PHE A 367 3.71 -17.08 16.67
N ALA A 368 4.63 -17.87 17.22
CA ALA A 368 4.28 -19.12 17.87
C ALA A 368 4.95 -19.24 19.23
N SER A 369 4.22 -19.78 20.20
CA SER A 369 4.70 -20.05 21.54
C SER A 369 4.35 -21.48 21.93
N ASP A 370 5.34 -22.23 22.36
CA ASP A 370 5.23 -23.59 22.91
C ASP A 370 6.27 -23.80 24.04
N GLU A 371 6.41 -25.01 24.55
CA GLU A 371 7.39 -25.32 25.61
C GLU A 371 8.85 -25.07 25.19
N ALA A 372 9.16 -25.10 23.89
CA ALA A 372 10.50 -24.79 23.39
C ALA A 372 10.78 -23.28 23.35
N GLY A 373 9.74 -22.46 23.56
CA GLY A 373 9.82 -21.01 23.66
C GLY A 373 9.02 -20.31 22.57
N THR A 374 9.42 -19.07 22.33
CA THR A 374 8.72 -18.15 21.43
C THR A 374 9.50 -17.98 20.14
N ARG A 375 8.80 -18.06 19.00
CA ARG A 375 9.33 -17.82 17.66
C ARG A 375 8.51 -16.76 16.93
N TRP A 376 9.20 -15.75 16.42
CA TRP A 376 8.63 -14.72 15.55
C TRP A 376 9.17 -14.91 14.14
N GLU A 377 8.31 -14.72 13.15
CA GLU A 377 8.67 -14.74 11.73
C GLU A 377 8.03 -13.54 11.03
N ASP A 378 8.87 -12.74 10.39
CA ASP A 378 8.49 -11.62 9.52
C ASP A 378 8.25 -12.14 8.10
N HIS A 379 7.07 -11.91 7.56
CA HIS A 379 6.70 -12.28 6.19
C HIS A 379 6.80 -11.11 5.22
N GLY A 380 7.08 -9.90 5.72
CA GLY A 380 7.09 -8.64 4.99
C GLY A 380 5.72 -8.27 4.44
N SER A 381 5.73 -7.47 3.38
CA SER A 381 4.55 -7.14 2.58
C SER A 381 4.59 -7.83 1.22
N PRO A 382 3.43 -8.26 0.67
CA PRO A 382 3.35 -8.64 -0.73
C PRO A 382 3.53 -7.41 -1.63
N GLY A 383 3.74 -7.58 -2.95
CA GLY A 383 3.62 -6.47 -3.91
C GLY A 383 4.53 -5.26 -3.67
N SER A 384 5.76 -5.49 -3.18
CA SER A 384 6.76 -4.44 -2.92
C SER A 384 7.04 -3.56 -4.15
N VAL A 385 7.36 -2.27 -3.94
CA VAL A 385 7.67 -1.35 -5.05
C VAL A 385 9.00 -1.71 -5.71
N ALA A 386 8.98 -1.96 -7.02
CA ALA A 386 10.17 -2.24 -7.80
C ALA A 386 10.89 -0.97 -8.25
N ALA A 387 10.14 0.05 -8.72
CA ALA A 387 10.68 1.27 -9.29
C ALA A 387 9.71 2.47 -9.17
N LEU A 388 10.26 3.69 -9.18
CA LEU A 388 9.48 4.92 -9.29
C LEU A 388 9.25 5.28 -10.75
N VAL A 389 8.04 5.71 -11.09
CA VAL A 389 7.75 6.37 -12.38
C VAL A 389 7.87 7.88 -12.21
N GLY A 390 7.26 8.43 -11.16
CA GLY A 390 7.31 9.86 -10.83
C GLY A 390 6.21 10.25 -9.85
N ALA A 391 6.07 11.54 -9.61
CA ALA A 391 4.99 12.10 -8.81
C ALA A 391 4.55 13.45 -9.39
N TYR A 392 3.30 13.82 -9.16
CA TYR A 392 2.73 15.08 -9.63
C TYR A 392 1.65 15.58 -8.67
N THR A 393 1.30 16.86 -8.80
CA THR A 393 0.13 17.44 -8.13
C THR A 393 -1.02 17.44 -9.11
N ASP A 394 -2.11 16.77 -8.72
CA ASP A 394 -3.31 16.69 -9.54
C ASP A 394 -4.03 18.05 -9.57
N THR A 395 -4.66 18.35 -10.70
CA THR A 395 -5.35 19.63 -10.94
C THR A 395 -6.86 19.49 -11.09
N TRP A 396 -7.41 18.27 -10.98
CA TRP A 396 -8.80 17.94 -11.33
C TRP A 396 -9.87 18.91 -10.73
N PRO A 397 -10.93 19.31 -11.47
CA PRO A 397 -11.44 20.68 -11.46
C PRO A 397 -12.47 21.02 -10.38
N ASP A 398 -12.74 20.17 -9.38
CA ASP A 398 -13.97 20.33 -8.58
C ASP A 398 -13.79 20.62 -7.08
N THR A 399 -12.57 20.85 -6.60
CA THR A 399 -12.37 21.36 -5.24
C THR A 399 -11.30 22.44 -5.20
N ALA A 400 -11.71 23.70 -5.05
CA ALA A 400 -10.83 24.87 -4.97
C ALA A 400 -9.82 24.88 -3.80
N HIS A 401 -9.68 23.77 -3.05
CA HIS A 401 -8.85 23.67 -1.85
C HIS A 401 -8.06 22.34 -1.72
N ASP A 402 -8.30 21.32 -2.55
CA ASP A 402 -7.59 20.04 -2.48
C ASP A 402 -6.83 19.79 -3.78
N HIS A 403 -5.50 19.82 -3.71
CA HIS A 403 -4.59 19.52 -4.82
C HIS A 403 -3.88 18.20 -4.51
N PRO A 404 -4.51 17.05 -4.80
CA PRO A 404 -3.98 15.80 -4.29
C PRO A 404 -2.60 15.52 -4.92
N VAL A 405 -1.67 15.10 -4.07
CA VAL A 405 -0.37 14.63 -4.50
C VAL A 405 -0.53 13.19 -4.96
N ARG A 406 -0.02 12.90 -6.15
CA ARG A 406 -0.06 11.59 -6.78
C ARG A 406 1.35 11.05 -6.91
N MET A 407 1.56 9.82 -6.48
CA MET A 407 2.80 9.06 -6.71
C MET A 407 2.53 7.92 -7.66
N VAL A 408 3.44 7.63 -8.56
CA VAL A 408 3.29 6.58 -9.55
C VAL A 408 4.47 5.62 -9.48
N VAL A 409 4.16 4.34 -9.31
CA VAL A 409 5.14 3.29 -9.06
C VAL A 409 4.86 2.04 -9.87
N ILE A 410 5.90 1.23 -10.04
CA ILE A 410 5.82 -0.11 -10.59
C ILE A 410 6.06 -1.10 -9.46
N ASP A 411 5.19 -2.10 -9.27
CA ASP A 411 5.38 -3.15 -8.27
C ASP A 411 6.32 -4.27 -8.76
N GLY A 412 6.68 -5.21 -7.88
CA GLY A 412 7.50 -6.37 -8.20
C GLY A 412 6.89 -7.33 -9.25
N HIS A 413 5.62 -7.15 -9.62
CA HIS A 413 4.95 -7.89 -10.70
C HIS A 413 4.94 -7.13 -12.03
N GLY A 414 5.54 -5.93 -12.07
CA GLY A 414 5.58 -5.06 -13.24
C GLY A 414 4.25 -4.38 -13.54
N ASP A 415 3.37 -4.26 -12.54
CA ASP A 415 2.12 -3.53 -12.67
C ASP A 415 2.26 -2.07 -12.21
N LEU A 416 1.53 -1.18 -12.88
CA LEU A 416 1.51 0.23 -12.57
C LEU A 416 0.47 0.54 -11.49
N TRP A 417 0.86 1.38 -10.53
CA TRP A 417 0.00 1.86 -9.44
C TRP A 417 0.15 3.36 -9.27
N SER A 418 -0.91 4.01 -8.79
CA SER A 418 -0.81 5.40 -8.32
C SER A 418 -1.35 5.55 -6.90
N GLY A 419 -0.55 6.09 -5.98
CA GLY A 419 -0.97 6.50 -4.65
C GLY A 419 -1.45 7.95 -4.68
N GLU A 420 -2.53 8.25 -3.96
CA GLU A 420 -3.10 9.59 -3.82
C GLU A 420 -3.11 10.02 -2.36
N LEU A 421 -2.66 11.24 -2.11
CA LEU A 421 -2.77 11.92 -0.83
C LEU A 421 -3.51 13.25 -1.01
N GLY A 422 -4.56 13.45 -0.22
CA GLY A 422 -5.16 14.78 -0.07
C GLY A 422 -4.16 15.70 0.62
N ALA A 423 -3.65 16.69 -0.11
CA ALA A 423 -2.77 17.72 0.41
C ALA A 423 -3.23 19.07 -0.10
N ALA A 424 -3.19 20.08 0.78
CA ALA A 424 -3.49 21.45 0.41
C ALA A 424 -2.18 22.22 0.20
N LEU A 425 -2.15 23.08 -0.82
CA LEU A 425 -0.99 23.91 -1.15
C LEU A 425 -0.48 24.65 0.09
N ASP A 426 -1.38 25.25 0.87
CA ASP A 426 -1.01 26.16 1.97
C ASP A 426 -0.38 25.46 3.19
N VAL A 427 -0.64 24.16 3.39
CA VAL A 427 -0.18 23.39 4.56
C VAL A 427 0.90 22.35 4.23
N GLY A 428 1.06 21.97 2.96
CA GLY A 428 2.06 20.98 2.55
C GLY A 428 1.67 19.55 2.95
N PHE A 429 2.69 18.74 3.26
CA PHE A 429 2.49 17.43 3.88
C PHE A 429 2.33 17.64 5.39
N GLY A 430 1.24 17.17 6.01
CA GLY A 430 1.08 17.28 7.46
C GLY A 430 2.09 16.43 8.24
N ASP A 431 2.38 16.80 9.49
CA ASP A 431 3.23 16.03 10.42
C ASP A 431 2.55 14.77 11.00
N GLU A 432 1.28 14.54 10.65
CA GLU A 432 0.53 13.40 11.15
C GLU A 432 1.06 12.10 10.55
N VAL A 433 1.48 11.18 11.44
CA VAL A 433 2.13 9.89 11.16
C VAL A 433 1.21 8.90 10.41
N ASN A 434 -0.01 9.30 10.06
CA ASN A 434 -1.03 8.50 9.38
C ASN A 434 -1.71 9.30 8.26
N GLN A 435 -0.93 9.72 7.27
CA GLN A 435 -1.51 10.19 6.01
C GLN A 435 -2.04 8.97 5.23
N ASP A 436 -3.36 8.87 5.07
CA ASP A 436 -4.02 7.74 4.39
C ASP A 436 -3.85 7.83 2.87
N TRP A 437 -2.75 7.29 2.37
CA TRP A 437 -2.51 7.14 0.94
C TRP A 437 -3.48 6.14 0.32
N LYS A 438 -4.23 6.58 -0.70
CA LYS A 438 -5.15 5.72 -1.44
C LYS A 438 -4.48 5.21 -2.71
N TRP A 439 -4.17 3.92 -2.74
CA TRP A 439 -3.54 3.28 -3.89
C TRP A 439 -4.58 2.82 -4.92
N SER A 440 -4.35 3.20 -6.18
CA SER A 440 -5.17 2.83 -7.33
C SER A 440 -4.37 1.97 -8.31
N PHE A 441 -5.00 0.90 -8.80
CA PHE A 441 -4.40 -0.05 -9.73
C PHE A 441 -4.59 0.39 -11.19
N HIS A 442 -3.50 0.51 -11.95
CA HIS A 442 -3.53 0.76 -13.40
C HIS A 442 -3.21 -0.48 -14.24
N GLY A 443 -2.66 -1.51 -13.59
CA GLY A 443 -2.29 -2.77 -14.21
C GLY A 443 -1.18 -2.65 -15.23
N ARG A 444 -1.24 -3.54 -16.22
CA ARG A 444 -0.21 -3.69 -17.25
C ARG A 444 -0.57 -2.94 -18.53
N PRO A 445 0.43 -2.47 -19.29
CA PRO A 445 0.21 -1.91 -20.62
C PRO A 445 -0.61 -2.81 -21.55
N ALA A 446 -0.32 -4.12 -21.53
CA ALA A 446 -1.09 -5.15 -22.23
C ALA A 446 -1.01 -6.49 -21.48
N ALA A 447 -1.84 -7.46 -21.86
CA ALA A 447 -1.99 -8.74 -21.14
C ALA A 447 -0.66 -9.51 -20.89
N ALA A 448 0.30 -9.40 -21.82
CA ALA A 448 1.60 -10.08 -21.74
C ALA A 448 2.79 -9.11 -21.58
N VAL A 449 2.54 -7.82 -21.33
CA VAL A 449 3.58 -6.79 -21.29
C VAL A 449 3.63 -6.20 -19.89
N THR A 450 4.69 -6.44 -19.13
CA THR A 450 4.90 -5.78 -17.84
C THR A 450 5.54 -4.41 -18.02
N SER A 451 5.30 -3.48 -17.11
CA SER A 451 6.08 -2.24 -17.00
C SER A 451 7.49 -2.59 -16.52
N ALA A 452 8.49 -2.44 -17.37
CA ALA A 452 9.88 -2.79 -17.07
C ALA A 452 10.66 -1.62 -16.46
N ALA A 453 10.36 -0.39 -16.85
CA ALA A 453 10.99 0.82 -16.32
C ALA A 453 10.05 2.03 -16.36
N GLY A 454 10.15 2.89 -15.35
CA GLY A 454 9.43 4.17 -15.30
C GLY A 454 10.19 5.27 -16.04
N ILE A 455 9.53 5.94 -16.99
CA ILE A 455 10.11 7.08 -17.72
C ILE A 455 9.82 8.40 -17.01
N GLY A 456 8.55 8.64 -16.68
CA GLY A 456 8.14 9.87 -16.00
C GLY A 456 6.66 10.15 -16.12
N VAL A 457 6.25 11.24 -15.50
CA VAL A 457 4.86 11.71 -15.47
C VAL A 457 4.80 13.15 -15.97
N LEU A 458 3.72 13.51 -16.67
CA LEU A 458 3.40 14.89 -17.01
C LEU A 458 1.93 15.14 -16.69
N SER A 459 1.66 16.18 -15.90
CA SER A 459 0.32 16.74 -15.75
C SER A 459 0.26 18.09 -16.46
N MET A 460 -0.77 18.27 -17.26
CA MET A 460 -1.12 19.49 -17.99
C MET A 460 -2.39 20.08 -17.37
N ASN A 461 -2.76 21.28 -17.81
CA ASN A 461 -3.98 21.93 -17.34
C ASN A 461 -5.25 21.14 -17.70
N ASP A 462 -6.31 21.34 -16.92
CA ASP A 462 -7.55 20.57 -17.06
C ASP A 462 -8.32 20.83 -18.37
N ASP A 463 -8.01 21.93 -19.06
CA ASP A 463 -8.55 22.19 -20.41
C ASP A 463 -8.00 21.21 -21.46
N TYR A 464 -6.92 20.48 -21.17
CA TYR A 464 -6.37 19.49 -22.07
C TYR A 464 -7.20 18.19 -22.01
N PRO A 465 -7.60 17.59 -23.15
CA PRO A 465 -8.47 16.40 -23.15
C PRO A 465 -7.91 15.20 -22.38
N GLN A 466 -6.58 15.13 -22.28
CA GLN A 466 -5.85 14.08 -21.60
C GLN A 466 -4.83 14.69 -20.63
N PRO A 467 -5.27 15.25 -19.51
CA PRO A 467 -4.45 16.17 -18.72
C PRO A 467 -3.24 15.46 -18.10
N THR A 468 -3.31 14.15 -17.85
CA THR A 468 -2.23 13.42 -17.18
C THR A 468 -1.73 12.24 -17.99
N TRP A 469 -0.40 12.13 -18.12
CA TRP A 469 0.30 11.06 -18.84
C TRP A 469 1.37 10.40 -17.97
N LEU A 470 1.33 9.08 -17.88
CA LEU A 470 2.30 8.26 -17.15
C LEU A 470 3.03 7.38 -18.17
N PHE A 471 4.34 7.61 -18.37
CA PHE A 471 5.11 6.88 -19.37
C PHE A 471 5.98 5.79 -18.76
N VAL A 472 5.97 4.62 -19.39
CA VAL A 472 6.79 3.45 -19.02
C VAL A 472 7.38 2.80 -20.28
N VAL A 473 8.46 2.05 -20.09
CA VAL A 473 8.93 1.08 -21.09
C VAL A 473 8.33 -0.28 -20.75
N GLY A 474 7.67 -0.91 -21.71
CA GLY A 474 7.14 -2.26 -21.57
C GLY A 474 8.24 -3.31 -21.69
N SER A 475 8.00 -4.51 -21.18
CA SER A 475 8.91 -5.66 -21.36
C SER A 475 9.08 -6.12 -22.82
N ASP A 476 8.23 -5.61 -23.71
CA ASP A 476 8.32 -5.73 -25.16
C ASP A 476 9.25 -4.69 -25.81
N GLY A 477 9.82 -3.77 -25.01
CA GLY A 477 10.68 -2.69 -25.49
C GLY A 477 9.94 -1.48 -26.06
N HIS A 478 8.61 -1.46 -26.00
CA HIS A 478 7.79 -0.36 -26.50
C HIS A 478 7.68 0.76 -25.47
N LEU A 479 7.44 1.99 -25.95
CA LEU A 479 6.98 3.09 -25.10
C LEU A 479 5.47 2.97 -24.92
N TRP A 480 5.03 2.90 -23.67
CA TRP A 480 3.61 2.88 -23.31
C TRP A 480 3.26 4.10 -22.47
N ALA A 481 2.03 4.59 -22.63
CA ALA A 481 1.48 5.64 -21.79
C ALA A 481 0.17 5.20 -21.16
N ARG A 482 0.02 5.43 -19.85
CA ARG A 482 -1.28 5.40 -19.17
C ARG A 482 -1.76 6.84 -19.05
N THR A 483 -2.89 7.17 -19.68
CA THR A 483 -3.41 8.54 -19.74
C THR A 483 -4.86 8.58 -19.27
N ALA A 484 -5.24 9.65 -18.58
CA ALA A 484 -6.63 9.89 -18.15
C ALA A 484 -7.33 10.84 -19.13
N ASP A 485 -8.61 10.63 -19.38
CA ASP A 485 -9.54 11.59 -19.98
C ASP A 485 -10.89 11.59 -19.24
N ALA A 486 -11.91 12.28 -19.76
CA ALA A 486 -13.24 12.32 -19.17
C ALA A 486 -13.93 10.94 -19.03
N ALA A 487 -13.51 9.93 -19.80
CA ALA A 487 -13.99 8.56 -19.71
C ALA A 487 -13.12 7.67 -18.79
N GLY A 488 -12.04 8.20 -18.24
CA GLY A 488 -11.14 7.52 -17.31
C GLY A 488 -9.77 7.20 -17.91
N TRP A 489 -9.11 6.20 -17.33
CA TRP A 489 -7.72 5.86 -17.69
C TRP A 489 -7.64 4.83 -18.83
N ALA A 490 -6.80 5.09 -19.83
CA ALA A 490 -6.52 4.22 -20.96
C ALA A 490 -5.01 4.00 -21.19
N TRP A 491 -4.64 2.80 -21.63
CA TRP A 491 -3.28 2.49 -22.09
C TRP A 491 -3.17 2.81 -23.59
N VAL A 492 -2.06 3.46 -23.96
CA VAL A 492 -1.73 3.80 -25.34
C VAL A 492 -0.35 3.22 -25.66
N ASP A 493 -0.28 2.39 -26.70
CA ASP A 493 0.98 1.92 -27.27
C ASP A 493 1.55 3.00 -28.20
N HIS A 494 2.71 3.56 -27.87
CA HIS A 494 3.43 4.48 -28.75
C HIS A 494 4.42 3.76 -29.67
N GLY A 495 4.52 2.43 -29.55
CA GLY A 495 5.38 1.57 -30.32
C GLY A 495 6.86 1.77 -29.98
N THR A 496 7.68 1.49 -30.97
CA THR A 496 9.12 1.78 -30.96
C THR A 496 9.50 2.63 -32.16
N PRO A 497 10.65 3.30 -32.14
CA PRO A 497 11.24 3.92 -33.33
C PRO A 497 11.78 2.91 -34.37
N GLY A 498 11.45 1.62 -34.26
CA GLY A 498 11.99 0.55 -35.10
C GLY A 498 13.03 -0.34 -34.39
N THR A 499 13.35 -0.04 -33.13
CA THR A 499 14.21 -0.84 -32.25
C THR A 499 13.78 -0.68 -30.79
N THR A 500 14.11 -1.65 -29.94
CA THR A 500 13.81 -1.65 -28.50
C THR A 500 14.28 -0.36 -27.82
N ILE A 501 13.45 0.17 -26.92
CA ILE A 501 13.78 1.31 -26.07
C ILE A 501 14.43 0.80 -24.78
N GLY A 502 15.60 1.33 -24.44
CA GLY A 502 16.33 0.96 -23.22
C GLY A 502 16.08 1.91 -22.05
N SER A 503 15.96 3.22 -22.31
CA SER A 503 15.70 4.24 -21.30
C SER A 503 15.13 5.53 -21.91
N GLY A 504 14.73 6.48 -21.07
CA GLY A 504 14.25 7.77 -21.54
C GLY A 504 14.26 8.81 -20.43
N THR A 505 13.85 10.02 -20.78
CA THR A 505 13.74 11.15 -19.85
C THR A 505 12.29 11.37 -19.44
N PRO A 506 12.05 12.01 -18.28
CA PRO A 506 10.73 12.52 -17.97
C PRO A 506 10.13 13.32 -19.14
N PRO A 507 8.82 13.17 -19.41
CA PRO A 507 8.14 13.90 -20.46
C PRO A 507 8.20 15.41 -20.22
N ILE A 508 8.35 16.18 -21.29
CA ILE A 508 8.26 17.65 -21.28
C ILE A 508 7.12 18.13 -22.15
N ALA A 509 6.66 19.37 -21.94
CA ALA A 509 5.73 20.05 -22.83
C ALA A 509 6.33 21.37 -23.33
N VAL A 510 6.25 21.60 -24.64
CA VAL A 510 6.66 22.86 -25.28
C VAL A 510 5.55 23.91 -25.15
N ASN A 511 4.31 23.47 -25.35
CA ASN A 511 3.10 24.16 -24.96
C ASN A 511 2.05 23.10 -24.57
N PRO A 512 0.98 23.48 -23.85
CA PRO A 512 -0.06 22.52 -23.46
C PRO A 512 -0.78 21.89 -24.65
N ALA A 513 -0.97 22.62 -25.76
CA ALA A 513 -1.76 22.14 -26.90
C ALA A 513 -1.09 21.00 -27.70
N ASP A 514 0.23 20.95 -27.73
CA ASP A 514 1.01 19.97 -28.49
C ASP A 514 1.19 18.63 -27.74
N GLY A 515 0.80 18.58 -26.46
CA GLY A 515 0.90 17.39 -25.62
C GLY A 515 2.35 17.04 -25.21
N PRO A 516 2.55 15.86 -24.59
CA PRO A 516 3.86 15.46 -24.09
C PRO A 516 4.84 15.13 -25.22
N ILE A 517 6.11 15.46 -24.97
CA ILE A 517 7.27 15.05 -25.75
C ILE A 517 8.13 14.15 -24.87
N VAL A 518 8.48 12.97 -25.38
CA VAL A 518 9.34 12.00 -24.68
C VAL A 518 10.60 11.76 -25.50
N HIS A 519 11.76 11.87 -24.86
CA HIS A 519 13.04 11.48 -25.46
C HIS A 519 13.46 10.12 -24.91
N VAL A 520 13.90 9.24 -25.81
CA VAL A 520 14.31 7.88 -25.47
C VAL A 520 15.64 7.52 -26.11
N LEU A 521 16.43 6.72 -25.39
CA LEU A 521 17.60 6.05 -25.91
C LEU A 521 17.19 4.63 -26.30
N ALA A 522 17.42 4.29 -27.57
CA ALA A 522 17.07 2.99 -28.11
C ALA A 522 18.34 2.12 -28.29
N ASP A 523 18.17 0.81 -28.47
CA ASP A 523 19.28 -0.15 -28.54
C ASP A 523 20.23 0.07 -29.74
N ASP A 524 19.82 0.86 -30.73
CA ASP A 524 20.68 1.33 -31.82
C ASP A 524 21.69 2.41 -31.39
N GLY A 525 21.65 2.83 -30.12
CA GLY A 525 22.49 3.86 -29.53
C GLY A 525 22.15 5.29 -29.98
N ARG A 526 20.96 5.49 -30.57
CA ARG A 526 20.46 6.78 -31.05
C ARG A 526 19.44 7.39 -30.10
N LEU A 527 19.37 8.71 -30.14
CA LEU A 527 18.34 9.46 -29.44
C LEU A 527 17.12 9.61 -30.35
N TRP A 528 15.96 9.20 -29.84
CA TRP A 528 14.69 9.33 -30.53
C TRP A 528 13.76 10.24 -29.73
N MET A 529 12.90 10.96 -30.45
CA MET A 529 11.89 11.83 -29.87
C MET A 529 10.50 11.39 -30.32
N ARG A 530 9.61 11.13 -29.35
CA ARG A 530 8.18 10.92 -29.59
C ARG A 530 7.45 12.21 -29.31
N SER A 531 6.77 12.74 -30.33
CA SER A 531 6.04 14.00 -30.25
C SER A 531 4.76 13.95 -31.08
N ARG A 532 3.85 14.88 -30.83
CA ARG A 532 2.64 15.06 -31.61
C ARG A 532 2.81 16.15 -32.65
N SER A 533 2.20 15.98 -33.81
CA SER A 533 2.00 17.05 -34.79
C SER A 533 0.52 17.06 -35.17
N GLY A 534 -0.20 18.10 -34.74
CA GLY A 534 -1.66 18.08 -34.75
C GLY A 534 -2.20 16.94 -33.87
N HIS A 535 -2.96 16.01 -34.46
CA HIS A 535 -3.52 14.86 -33.73
C HIS A 535 -2.69 13.58 -33.83
N GLU A 536 -1.63 13.55 -34.65
CA GLU A 536 -0.86 12.35 -34.95
C GLU A 536 0.48 12.30 -34.19
N TRP A 537 0.82 11.09 -33.73
CA TRP A 537 2.08 10.81 -33.07
C TRP A 537 3.14 10.36 -34.06
N HIS A 538 4.36 10.88 -33.93
CA HIS A 538 5.48 10.53 -34.79
C HIS A 538 6.77 10.33 -34.00
N TRP A 539 7.60 9.39 -34.48
CA TRP A 539 8.99 9.23 -34.03
C TRP A 539 9.89 10.09 -34.91
N SER A 540 10.73 10.91 -34.29
CA SER A 540 11.79 11.68 -34.95
C SER A 540 13.15 11.15 -34.54
N ASP A 541 13.98 10.78 -35.52
CA ASP A 541 15.38 10.40 -35.31
C ASP A 541 16.21 11.66 -35.03
N ARG A 542 16.72 11.81 -33.80
CA ARG A 542 17.68 12.87 -33.47
C ARG A 542 19.13 12.45 -33.72
N GLY A 543 19.31 11.19 -34.12
CA GLY A 543 20.57 10.56 -34.46
C GLY A 543 21.47 10.38 -33.25
N THR A 544 22.76 10.40 -33.54
CA THR A 544 23.81 10.50 -32.55
C THR A 544 24.64 11.75 -32.80
N PRO A 545 25.37 12.24 -31.80
CA PRO A 545 26.48 13.13 -32.07
C PRO A 545 27.45 12.53 -33.10
N PRO A 546 28.10 13.34 -33.95
CA PRO A 546 28.92 12.85 -35.05
C PRO A 546 29.99 11.83 -34.60
N GLY A 547 29.85 10.58 -35.07
CA GLY A 547 30.83 9.51 -34.85
C GLY A 547 30.85 8.88 -33.45
N GLN A 548 29.85 9.13 -32.60
CA GLN A 548 29.84 8.66 -31.20
C GLN A 548 28.48 8.06 -30.84
N LEU A 549 28.46 6.90 -30.19
CA LEU A 549 27.23 6.35 -29.60
C LEU A 549 26.86 7.10 -28.33
N ILE A 550 25.56 7.16 -28.04
CA ILE A 550 25.03 7.72 -26.80
C ILE A 550 25.07 6.63 -25.73
N PHE A 551 25.66 6.96 -24.58
CA PHE A 551 25.74 6.07 -23.43
C PHE A 551 24.58 6.30 -22.46
N ALA A 552 24.20 7.55 -22.22
CA ALA A 552 23.12 7.91 -21.31
C ALA A 552 22.45 9.22 -21.73
N VAL A 553 21.16 9.36 -21.41
CA VAL A 553 20.44 10.64 -21.52
C VAL A 553 20.46 11.32 -20.15
N VAL A 554 20.90 12.57 -20.10
CA VAL A 554 20.99 13.37 -18.86
C VAL A 554 19.63 13.95 -18.50
N GLY A 555 18.88 14.41 -19.51
CA GLY A 555 17.58 15.04 -19.33
C GLY A 555 17.10 15.75 -20.59
N ALA A 556 15.88 16.28 -20.53
CA ALA A 556 15.27 17.06 -21.58
C ALA A 556 14.62 18.30 -20.99
N ALA A 557 14.54 19.38 -21.77
CA ALA A 557 13.99 20.65 -21.32
C ALA A 557 13.29 21.39 -22.46
N ALA A 558 12.17 22.05 -22.16
CA ALA A 558 11.51 22.99 -23.07
C ALA A 558 12.10 24.40 -22.82
N LEU A 559 13.00 24.85 -23.69
CA LEU A 559 13.78 26.07 -23.44
C LEU A 559 13.11 27.29 -24.08
N ALA A 560 12.50 28.18 -23.29
CA ALA A 560 11.91 29.40 -23.82
C ALA A 560 13.00 30.37 -24.34
N THR A 561 12.97 30.70 -25.63
CA THR A 561 13.88 31.64 -26.29
C THR A 561 13.08 32.71 -27.05
N ALA A 562 13.77 33.75 -27.53
CA ALA A 562 13.14 34.75 -28.42
C ALA A 562 12.57 34.14 -29.72
N ALA A 563 13.05 32.97 -30.15
CA ALA A 563 12.61 32.28 -31.35
C ALA A 563 11.47 31.26 -31.11
N GLY A 564 11.06 31.05 -29.85
CA GLY A 564 10.10 30.02 -29.44
C GLY A 564 10.67 29.12 -28.34
N THR A 565 10.00 28.01 -28.06
CA THR A 565 10.34 27.10 -26.94
C THR A 565 10.81 25.73 -27.47
N PRO A 566 12.00 25.60 -28.07
CA PRO A 566 12.46 24.31 -28.60
C PRO A 566 12.63 23.23 -27.52
N PRO A 567 12.29 21.96 -27.82
CA PRO A 567 12.61 20.83 -26.98
C PRO A 567 14.08 20.42 -27.14
N LEU A 568 14.84 20.57 -26.06
CA LEU A 568 16.24 20.16 -25.95
C LEU A 568 16.37 18.80 -25.30
N ALA A 569 17.43 18.09 -25.67
CA ALA A 569 17.85 16.88 -24.98
C ALA A 569 19.37 16.93 -24.74
N VAL A 570 19.79 16.52 -23.55
CA VAL A 570 21.20 16.49 -23.15
C VAL A 570 21.61 15.05 -22.95
N VAL A 571 22.76 14.67 -23.50
CA VAL A 571 23.26 13.29 -23.48
C VAL A 571 24.72 13.23 -23.07
N VAL A 572 25.13 12.06 -22.61
CA VAL A 572 26.53 11.68 -22.45
C VAL A 572 26.86 10.66 -23.54
N THR A 573 27.93 10.91 -24.28
CA THR A 573 28.43 10.01 -25.32
C THR A 573 29.47 9.04 -24.79
N GLY A 574 29.76 7.98 -25.55
CA GLY A 574 30.72 6.93 -25.14
C GLY A 574 32.15 7.41 -24.88
N ASP A 575 32.53 8.60 -25.37
CA ASP A 575 33.79 9.28 -25.05
C ASP A 575 33.78 9.97 -23.66
N GLY A 576 32.62 10.09 -23.01
CA GLY A 576 32.41 10.75 -21.73
C GLY A 576 32.12 12.24 -21.83
N LEU A 577 31.84 12.77 -23.03
CA LEU A 577 31.52 14.17 -23.27
C LEU A 577 30.02 14.44 -23.14
N VAL A 578 29.65 15.66 -22.72
CA VAL A 578 28.26 16.10 -22.67
C VAL A 578 27.91 16.84 -23.95
N ARG A 579 26.74 16.52 -24.51
CA ARG A 579 26.27 17.13 -25.76
C ARG A 579 24.79 17.50 -25.66
N VAL A 580 24.42 18.63 -26.25
CA VAL A 580 23.01 19.07 -26.35
C VAL A 580 22.53 18.89 -27.78
N SER A 581 21.36 18.29 -27.93
CA SER A 581 20.60 18.28 -29.17
C SER A 581 19.51 19.35 -29.12
N ALA A 582 19.47 20.22 -30.12
CA ALA A 582 18.41 21.22 -30.32
C ALA A 582 17.83 21.11 -31.73
N PRO A 583 16.53 21.45 -31.94
CA PRO A 583 15.97 21.58 -33.28
C PRO A 583 16.73 22.62 -34.12
N ASP A 584 16.98 22.30 -35.38
CA ASP A 584 17.58 23.20 -36.38
C ASP A 584 16.83 23.00 -37.72
N GLY A 585 15.82 23.84 -37.95
CA GLY A 585 14.88 23.67 -39.05
C GLY A 585 14.12 22.33 -38.94
N ALA A 586 14.27 21.48 -39.96
CA ALA A 586 13.68 20.13 -39.99
C ALA A 586 14.61 19.04 -39.42
N ALA A 587 15.81 19.41 -38.97
CA ALA A 587 16.81 18.50 -38.44
C ALA A 587 17.12 18.82 -36.97
N PHE A 588 18.14 18.17 -36.42
CA PHE A 588 18.63 18.39 -35.06
C PHE A 588 20.13 18.67 -35.08
N ALA A 589 20.54 19.77 -34.47
CA ALA A 589 21.93 20.15 -34.33
C ALA A 589 22.48 19.65 -32.99
N TRP A 590 23.72 19.17 -33.00
CA TRP A 590 24.46 18.75 -31.82
C TRP A 590 25.51 19.78 -31.44
N THR A 591 25.45 20.26 -30.20
CA THR A 591 26.46 21.15 -29.60
C THR A 591 27.30 20.38 -28.59
N ASP A 592 28.61 20.41 -28.76
CA ASP A 592 29.56 19.81 -27.81
C ASP A 592 29.77 20.74 -26.61
N LEU A 593 29.52 20.25 -25.40
CA LEU A 593 29.74 20.96 -24.15
C LEU A 593 31.02 20.52 -23.43
N GLY A 594 31.71 19.53 -23.98
CA GLY A 594 32.96 18.99 -23.47
C GLY A 594 32.81 18.25 -22.14
N THR A 595 33.90 18.27 -21.38
CA THR A 595 34.01 17.76 -20.01
C THR A 595 34.44 18.87 -19.07
N PRO A 596 34.27 18.68 -17.74
CA PRO A 596 34.67 19.69 -16.77
C PRO A 596 36.14 20.09 -16.83
N THR A 597 37.03 19.12 -17.04
CA THR A 597 38.46 19.33 -17.23
C THR A 597 39.02 18.29 -18.20
N PRO A 598 40.22 18.49 -18.80
CA PRO A 598 40.81 17.52 -19.72
C PRO A 598 41.05 16.12 -19.14
N GLY A 599 41.08 15.97 -17.81
CA GLY A 599 41.25 14.69 -17.12
C GLY A 599 39.95 14.05 -16.65
N GLU A 600 38.81 14.72 -16.82
CA GLU A 600 37.50 14.25 -16.39
C GLU A 600 36.69 13.68 -17.54
N LYS A 601 35.94 12.62 -17.25
CA LYS A 601 34.86 12.10 -18.09
C LYS A 601 33.56 12.09 -17.32
N ILE A 602 32.45 12.38 -17.99
CA ILE A 602 31.14 12.19 -17.38
C ILE A 602 30.75 10.73 -17.44
N VAL A 603 30.32 10.18 -16.31
CA VAL A 603 29.96 8.76 -16.14
C VAL A 603 28.50 8.55 -15.74
N ALA A 604 27.80 9.60 -15.30
CA ALA A 604 26.36 9.60 -15.09
C ALA A 604 25.78 11.00 -15.29
N GLY A 605 24.60 11.09 -15.92
CA GLY A 605 23.79 12.30 -15.94
C GLY A 605 22.91 12.38 -14.70
N ILE A 606 22.76 13.56 -14.09
CA ILE A 606 21.87 13.76 -12.95
C ILE A 606 20.56 14.39 -13.43
N GLY A 607 20.63 15.50 -14.19
CA GLY A 607 19.44 16.18 -14.67
C GLY A 607 19.73 17.45 -15.44
N VAL A 608 18.66 18.04 -15.97
CA VAL A 608 18.65 19.30 -16.70
C VAL A 608 17.49 20.12 -16.16
N GLU A 609 17.76 21.34 -15.71
CA GLU A 609 16.75 22.24 -15.15
C GLU A 609 16.73 23.57 -15.90
N VAL A 610 15.54 24.07 -16.24
CA VAL A 610 15.40 25.42 -16.79
C VAL A 610 15.42 26.41 -15.64
N VAL A 611 16.52 27.16 -15.50
CA VAL A 611 16.69 28.10 -14.38
C VAL A 611 16.24 29.52 -14.72
N THR A 612 16.36 29.94 -15.98
CA THR A 612 15.80 31.21 -16.47
C THR A 612 15.45 31.07 -17.95
N PRO A 613 14.59 31.94 -18.52
CA PRO A 613 14.33 31.91 -19.96
C PRO A 613 15.64 31.91 -20.77
N GLY A 614 15.79 30.90 -21.63
CA GLY A 614 16.95 30.73 -22.50
C GLY A 614 18.18 30.09 -21.84
N THR A 615 18.11 29.71 -20.56
CA THR A 615 19.22 29.12 -19.81
C THR A 615 18.82 27.83 -19.10
N VAL A 616 19.68 26.82 -19.19
CA VAL A 616 19.55 25.58 -18.41
C VAL A 616 20.78 25.35 -17.54
N ASP A 617 20.57 24.74 -16.38
CA ASP A 617 21.63 24.11 -15.60
C ASP A 617 21.63 22.60 -15.89
N ILE A 618 22.81 22.05 -16.17
CA ILE A 618 23.05 20.64 -16.44
C ILE A 618 23.91 20.09 -15.30
N ALA A 619 23.46 19.02 -14.65
CA ALA A 619 24.18 18.37 -13.57
C ALA A 619 24.61 16.96 -13.95
N ALA A 620 25.84 16.58 -13.62
CA ALA A 620 26.41 15.28 -13.97
C ALA A 620 27.51 14.84 -12.98
N VAL A 621 27.83 13.55 -12.98
CA VAL A 621 28.90 12.95 -12.17
C VAL A 621 30.14 12.72 -13.03
N GLY A 622 31.28 13.22 -12.56
CA GLY A 622 32.59 13.09 -13.21
C GLY A 622 33.42 11.89 -12.72
N SER A 623 34.39 11.46 -13.51
CA SER A 623 35.39 10.43 -13.19
C SER A 623 36.78 10.86 -13.68
N PRO A 624 37.86 10.64 -12.92
CA PRO A 624 37.91 9.88 -11.66
C PRO A 624 37.47 10.68 -10.42
N SER A 625 37.16 11.98 -10.57
CA SER A 625 36.84 12.85 -9.44
C SER A 625 35.64 12.38 -8.65
N GLY A 626 34.70 11.60 -9.21
CA GLY A 626 33.44 11.15 -8.59
C GLY A 626 32.58 12.29 -8.04
N GLN A 627 32.89 13.53 -8.40
CA GLN A 627 32.23 14.74 -7.92
C GLN A 627 31.04 15.07 -8.81
N VAL A 628 30.08 15.79 -8.24
CA VAL A 628 29.05 16.46 -9.03
C VAL A 628 29.66 17.68 -9.70
N TRP A 629 29.38 17.83 -10.99
CA TRP A 629 29.69 18.99 -11.80
C TRP A 629 28.41 19.59 -12.34
N THR A 630 28.34 20.91 -12.35
CA THR A 630 27.21 21.64 -12.93
C THR A 630 27.70 22.54 -14.04
N LEU A 631 26.94 22.65 -15.12
CA LEU A 631 27.20 23.52 -16.25
C LEU A 631 25.97 24.39 -16.49
N ARG A 632 26.15 25.71 -16.44
CA ARG A 632 25.15 26.66 -16.92
C ARG A 632 25.33 26.88 -18.41
N TRP A 633 24.28 26.61 -19.20
CA TRP A 633 24.36 26.69 -20.65
C TRP A 633 23.25 27.56 -21.24
N THR A 634 23.65 28.39 -22.21
CA THR A 634 22.79 29.17 -23.10
C THR A 634 23.15 28.85 -24.55
N PRO A 635 22.18 28.81 -25.47
CA PRO A 635 22.47 28.61 -26.90
C PRO A 635 23.50 29.61 -27.43
N GLY A 636 24.59 29.10 -28.02
CA GLY A 636 25.70 29.92 -28.52
C GLY A 636 26.68 30.43 -27.44
N GLY A 637 26.41 30.17 -26.16
CA GLY A 637 27.31 30.46 -25.05
C GLY A 637 28.49 29.49 -24.97
N THR A 638 29.57 29.92 -24.32
CA THR A 638 30.70 29.04 -24.00
C THR A 638 30.39 28.24 -22.74
N PRO A 639 30.52 26.90 -22.74
CA PRO A 639 30.24 26.09 -21.57
C PRO A 639 31.25 26.37 -20.45
N GLN A 640 30.77 26.59 -19.23
CA GLN A 640 31.58 26.74 -18.03
C GLN A 640 31.12 25.77 -16.94
N TRP A 641 32.00 24.81 -16.63
CA TRP A 641 31.76 23.81 -15.60
C TRP A 641 32.18 24.30 -14.22
N THR A 642 31.34 24.04 -13.22
CA THR A 642 31.59 24.36 -11.81
C THR A 642 31.57 23.07 -11.00
N ALA A 643 32.61 22.85 -10.19
CA ALA A 643 32.68 21.71 -9.29
C ALA A 643 31.77 21.93 -8.08
N ARG A 644 30.93 20.95 -7.77
CA ARG A 644 30.08 20.95 -6.55
C ARG A 644 30.58 20.02 -5.47
N GLY A 645 31.71 19.34 -5.69
CA GLY A 645 32.27 18.40 -4.73
C GLY A 645 31.46 17.11 -4.64
N ARG A 646 31.60 16.41 -3.51
CA ARG A 646 30.87 15.19 -3.16
C ARG A 646 30.14 15.40 -1.83
N PRO A 647 29.06 14.65 -1.57
CA PRO A 647 28.43 14.66 -0.26
C PRO A 647 29.33 14.04 0.82
N GLY A 648 30.03 14.88 1.59
CA GLY A 648 30.91 14.43 2.68
C GLY A 648 32.01 13.44 2.23
N GLU A 649 32.21 12.36 2.99
CA GLU A 649 33.08 11.23 2.60
C GLU A 649 32.37 10.18 1.71
N ALA A 650 31.05 10.31 1.51
CA ALA A 650 30.28 9.36 0.71
C ALA A 650 30.61 9.52 -0.79
N HIS A 651 30.71 8.39 -1.50
CA HIS A 651 30.71 8.40 -2.95
C HIS A 651 29.27 8.37 -3.46
N ILE A 652 29.03 8.89 -4.66
CA ILE A 652 27.68 8.88 -5.25
C ILE A 652 27.37 7.46 -5.71
N GLN A 653 26.27 6.89 -5.21
CA GLN A 653 25.80 5.54 -5.55
C GLN A 653 24.79 5.59 -6.69
N THR A 654 23.83 6.51 -6.63
CA THR A 654 22.85 6.73 -7.69
C THR A 654 22.39 8.19 -7.72
N VAL A 655 21.71 8.58 -8.79
CA VAL A 655 21.22 9.94 -9.02
C VAL A 655 19.73 10.02 -8.67
N VAL A 656 19.28 11.18 -8.17
CA VAL A 656 17.86 11.45 -7.89
C VAL A 656 17.30 12.43 -8.92
N GLY A 657 18.03 13.51 -9.20
CA GLY A 657 17.67 14.44 -10.27
C GLY A 657 17.96 15.90 -9.93
N THR A 658 17.40 16.79 -10.74
CA THR A 658 17.40 18.25 -10.52
C THR A 658 15.99 18.73 -10.24
N MET A 659 15.87 19.82 -9.48
CA MET A 659 14.61 20.51 -9.22
C MET A 659 14.87 22.01 -8.99
N PRO A 660 13.91 22.91 -9.25
CA PRO A 660 14.05 24.34 -8.97
C PRO A 660 14.48 24.61 -7.52
N ASP A 661 15.30 25.64 -7.32
CA ASP A 661 15.69 26.10 -5.98
C ASP A 661 14.75 27.24 -5.53
N PRO A 662 13.85 27.02 -4.57
CA PRO A 662 12.94 28.05 -4.10
C PRO A 662 13.67 29.19 -3.38
N ALA A 663 14.90 28.96 -2.88
CA ALA A 663 15.71 30.01 -2.28
C ALA A 663 16.41 30.89 -3.34
N ASN A 664 16.49 30.43 -4.59
CA ASN A 664 17.11 31.15 -5.69
C ASN A 664 16.53 30.76 -7.04
N GLU A 665 15.60 31.56 -7.54
CA GLU A 665 14.95 31.37 -8.85
C GLU A 665 15.94 31.25 -10.02
N GLY A 666 17.17 31.76 -9.88
CA GLY A 666 18.22 31.66 -10.89
C GLY A 666 19.10 30.41 -10.78
N GLY A 667 18.73 29.42 -9.96
CA GLY A 667 19.47 28.19 -9.72
C GLY A 667 18.55 26.97 -9.58
N CYS A 668 19.17 25.81 -9.36
CA CYS A 668 18.46 24.58 -9.08
C CYS A 668 19.14 23.79 -7.96
N LEU A 669 18.38 22.88 -7.36
CA LEU A 669 18.87 21.86 -6.45
C LEU A 669 19.26 20.62 -7.25
N VAL A 670 20.34 19.97 -6.82
CA VAL A 670 20.85 18.72 -7.37
C VAL A 670 20.82 17.69 -6.26
N ALA A 671 20.06 16.62 -6.45
CA ALA A 671 19.89 15.53 -5.49
C ALA A 671 20.55 14.24 -5.98
N VAL A 672 21.22 13.55 -5.06
CA VAL A 672 21.88 12.26 -5.27
C VAL A 672 21.69 11.36 -4.05
N ILE A 673 21.91 10.06 -4.22
CA ILE A 673 22.02 9.11 -3.11
C ILE A 673 23.50 8.78 -2.93
N GLY A 674 24.00 9.01 -1.72
CA GLY A 674 25.36 8.69 -1.32
C GLY A 674 25.53 7.20 -1.02
N SER A 675 26.78 6.76 -0.86
CA SER A 675 27.14 5.39 -0.46
C SER A 675 26.82 5.06 0.99
N ASP A 676 26.40 6.07 1.76
CA ASP A 676 25.73 5.91 3.04
C ASP A 676 24.22 5.63 2.87
N GLU A 677 23.77 5.47 1.63
CA GLU A 677 22.38 5.18 1.23
C GLU A 677 21.40 6.25 1.70
N GLN A 678 21.84 7.52 1.74
CA GLN A 678 21.02 8.67 2.12
C GLN A 678 20.93 9.70 1.02
N VAL A 679 19.88 10.53 1.08
CA VAL A 679 19.66 11.63 0.13
C VAL A 679 20.55 12.81 0.50
N TRP A 680 21.28 13.32 -0.49
CA TRP A 680 22.13 14.49 -0.38
C TRP A 680 21.76 15.51 -1.44
N VAL A 681 21.65 16.78 -1.04
CA VAL A 681 21.23 17.88 -1.90
C VAL A 681 22.24 19.02 -1.85
N THR A 682 22.56 19.59 -3.00
CA THR A 682 23.38 20.80 -3.15
C THR A 682 22.70 21.76 -4.13
N ALA A 683 22.94 23.07 -3.98
CA ALA A 683 22.39 24.08 -4.89
C ALA A 683 23.42 24.46 -5.98
N THR A 684 22.95 24.80 -7.17
CA THR A 684 23.82 25.36 -8.23
C THR A 684 24.19 26.81 -7.96
N THR A 685 23.46 27.48 -7.07
CA THR A 685 23.74 28.84 -6.63
C THR A 685 24.10 28.85 -5.16
N GLY A 686 25.26 29.43 -4.83
CA GLY A 686 25.77 29.47 -3.46
C GLY A 686 27.27 29.16 -3.39
N PRO A 687 27.84 29.08 -2.18
CA PRO A 687 29.23 28.70 -2.00
C PRO A 687 29.47 27.26 -2.46
N ASP A 688 30.58 27.04 -3.18
CA ASP A 688 30.96 25.73 -3.69
C ASP A 688 31.11 24.70 -2.55
N GLN A 689 30.80 23.43 -2.86
CA GLN A 689 30.95 22.27 -1.96
C GLN A 689 30.07 22.30 -0.71
N THR A 690 28.91 22.94 -0.77
CA THR A 690 27.92 22.91 0.30
C THR A 690 26.88 21.82 0.03
N TRP A 691 26.86 20.79 0.89
CA TRP A 691 25.93 19.67 0.81
C TRP A 691 25.06 19.62 2.06
N SER A 692 23.77 19.43 1.85
CA SER A 692 22.76 19.20 2.88
C SER A 692 22.32 17.75 2.81
N ARG A 693 22.38 17.05 3.94
CA ARG A 693 21.86 15.69 4.08
C ARG A 693 20.38 15.74 4.44
N TRP A 694 19.56 14.97 3.75
CA TRP A 694 18.11 14.87 3.96
C TRP A 694 17.79 13.52 4.61
N ASP A 695 18.16 13.39 5.90
CA ASP A 695 18.06 12.13 6.64
C ASP A 695 16.62 11.75 7.04
N PRO A 696 16.29 10.44 7.06
CA PRO A 696 15.05 9.94 7.62
C PRO A 696 15.01 10.12 9.15
N SER A 697 13.81 10.17 9.70
CA SER A 697 13.60 10.22 11.15
C SER A 697 14.10 8.98 11.87
N VAL A 698 14.08 7.82 11.19
CA VAL A 698 14.62 6.55 11.66
C VAL A 698 15.99 6.33 11.01
N PRO A 699 17.12 6.46 11.74
CA PRO A 699 18.47 6.46 11.16
C PRO A 699 18.90 5.16 10.45
N ALA A 700 18.20 4.06 10.69
CA ALA A 700 18.47 2.77 10.06
C ALA A 700 17.83 2.64 8.66
N THR A 701 16.95 3.57 8.27
CA THR A 701 16.28 3.54 6.96
C THR A 701 17.30 3.89 5.90
N THR A 702 17.41 3.06 4.86
CA THR A 702 18.32 3.32 3.74
C THR A 702 17.55 3.47 2.44
N VAL A 703 18.11 4.24 1.51
CA VAL A 703 17.45 4.65 0.26
C VAL A 703 18.06 3.92 -0.92
N LEU A 704 17.20 3.27 -1.71
CA LEU A 704 17.59 2.49 -2.89
C LEU A 704 17.56 3.31 -4.18
N GLU A 705 16.51 4.12 -4.36
CA GLU A 705 16.25 4.89 -5.57
C GLU A 705 15.48 6.17 -5.21
N GLY A 706 15.60 7.21 -6.03
CA GLY A 706 14.73 8.38 -5.92
C GLY A 706 14.54 9.11 -7.25
N LYS A 707 13.54 9.99 -7.29
CA LYS A 707 13.32 10.97 -8.35
C LYS A 707 13.10 12.36 -7.75
N ALA A 708 13.78 13.36 -8.29
CA ALA A 708 13.51 14.75 -8.00
C ALA A 708 12.23 15.19 -8.71
N VAL A 709 11.34 15.87 -7.98
CA VAL A 709 10.04 16.34 -8.47
C VAL A 709 9.70 17.68 -7.84
N VAL A 710 8.79 18.42 -8.48
CA VAL A 710 8.14 19.58 -7.88
C VAL A 710 6.70 19.22 -7.57
N LEU A 711 6.30 19.37 -6.31
CA LEU A 711 4.94 19.12 -5.84
C LEU A 711 4.33 20.39 -5.27
N LEU A 712 3.00 20.43 -5.20
CA LEU A 712 2.24 21.57 -4.70
C LEU A 712 2.67 22.90 -5.36
N GLY A 713 2.89 22.84 -6.67
CA GLY A 713 3.28 23.95 -7.56
C GLY A 713 4.74 24.41 -7.46
N GLU A 714 5.36 24.31 -6.29
CA GLU A 714 6.59 25.07 -5.99
C GLU A 714 7.57 24.31 -5.09
N MET A 715 7.15 23.19 -4.50
CA MET A 715 7.91 22.53 -3.46
C MET A 715 8.89 21.52 -4.07
N PRO A 716 10.21 21.71 -3.91
CA PRO A 716 11.19 20.74 -4.36
C PRO A 716 11.14 19.51 -3.44
N CYS A 717 10.91 18.34 -4.02
CA CYS A 717 10.85 17.09 -3.28
C CYS A 717 11.74 16.03 -3.92
N SER A 718 12.29 15.14 -3.08
CA SER A 718 12.79 13.85 -3.52
C SER A 718 11.75 12.79 -3.15
N VAL A 719 11.18 12.11 -4.14
CA VAL A 719 10.38 10.91 -3.89
C VAL A 719 11.34 9.73 -3.93
N VAL A 720 11.34 8.91 -2.88
CA VAL A 720 12.36 7.86 -2.70
C VAL A 720 11.74 6.51 -2.35
N ILE A 721 12.46 5.44 -2.67
CA ILE A 721 12.16 4.08 -2.22
C ILE A 721 13.18 3.67 -1.16
N ASP A 722 12.71 3.21 0.00
CA ASP A 722 13.57 2.68 1.05
C ASP A 722 13.95 1.19 0.85
N ASP A 723 14.79 0.66 1.74
CA ASP A 723 15.22 -0.73 1.78
C ASP A 723 14.06 -1.73 1.97
N ARG A 724 12.98 -1.30 2.62
CA ARG A 724 11.71 -2.02 2.73
C ARG A 724 10.79 -1.84 1.54
N ARG A 725 11.26 -1.20 0.47
CA ARG A 725 10.53 -1.01 -0.79
C ARG A 725 9.23 -0.21 -0.60
N ARG A 726 9.24 0.75 0.32
CA ARG A 726 8.19 1.74 0.58
C ARG A 726 8.57 3.09 0.01
N VAL A 727 7.57 3.85 -0.39
CA VAL A 727 7.75 5.17 -0.97
C VAL A 727 7.64 6.24 0.11
N HIS A 728 8.49 7.27 0.01
CA HIS A 728 8.46 8.44 0.88
C HIS A 728 8.58 9.72 0.04
N VAL A 729 7.92 10.80 0.48
CA VAL A 729 8.27 12.17 0.06
C VAL A 729 9.27 12.74 1.05
N VAL A 730 10.38 13.23 0.54
CA VAL A 730 11.39 13.94 1.31
C VAL A 730 11.47 15.38 0.84
N THR A 731 11.21 16.31 1.75
CA THR A 731 11.19 17.74 1.45
C THR A 731 11.65 18.57 2.65
N THR A 732 12.11 19.79 2.40
CA THR A 732 12.24 20.77 3.48
C THR A 732 10.85 21.31 3.86
N PRO A 733 10.57 21.57 5.15
CA PRO A 733 9.32 22.19 5.58
C PRO A 733 9.08 23.53 4.86
N ARG A 734 7.83 23.85 4.57
CA ARG A 734 7.45 25.23 4.21
C ARG A 734 7.60 26.12 5.44
N GLY A 735 8.27 27.26 5.26
CA GLY A 735 8.56 28.22 6.33
C GLY A 735 7.42 29.17 6.64
#